data_AF-A0A163PR27-F1
#
_entry.id   AF-A0A163PR27-F1
#
_cell.length_a   1.000
_cell.length_b   1.000
_cell.length_c   1.000
_cell.angle_alpha   90.00
_cell.angle_beta   90.00
_cell.angle_gamma   90.00
#
_symmetry.space_group_name_H-M   'P 1'
#
loop_
_entity.id
_entity.type
_entity.pdbx_description
1 polymer ?
#
loop_
_entity_poly.entity_id
_entity_poly.type
_entity_poly.pdbx_seq_one_letter_code
_entity_poly.pdbx_strand_id
1 'polypeptide(L)'
;METLVLIGLLGGLITGISPCILPMLPVIFFAGGVQGARGAAPAASTVPDDGATTEVRSPSAEDGSAAPSAALFAGAPGAVTVGARGQVVTAAPPTSDRGAPRAEGERRRRAGGGADARDDAHAAARRSWRPYLVIAGLVVSFSVFTLLGSLLLGALGLPQDLLRWVGLTLLAVIGVGMIVPRFEEVLERPFQRIAALGARRGTRSQDRGAFVLGLGLGVLYVPCAGPVLAAITVAGATGNIGPETIALTVSFAVGAAIPLLVFALAGRRVAERVKAFQRHARGIRVAGGVVMIALAVGLAFNLPAYLQRALPDYTGSLQERVDASGTVREALDLGGIVTDENRGLSRCSNGASELEDCGPAPALRGIDTWFNTPGDQPLVLDDLRGKVVLVDFWAYSCINCQRAIPHVNAWYEQYKDVGEGFEVIGVHTPEFAFERETRNVVAGADDLGVTYPVAQDNSYATWTAYRNRYWPAQYLIDADGTVRHIRFGEGGYEDTEGLIRELLADANPGVTLPAATSVEDGTPDGATTPETYLSVGKVGNYAGEPRYAAGEQAFTLTQDQASDTFSLGGTWDVDFQGATAVSDDARVRLAYRGTDVFTVLGGQGTVVAIVRDTDGEVVERRDVEVSGNPTLYPVIEGDAPSEGTVELEVPAGMQVFTFTFG
;
A
#
# COMPACT_ATOMS: atom_id res chain seq x y z
N MET A 1 -16.63 7.80 -8.93
CA MET A 1 -17.43 7.01 -7.96
C MET A 1 -17.68 5.56 -8.38
N GLU A 2 -18.36 5.25 -9.51
CA GLU A 2 -18.71 3.86 -9.88
C GLU A 2 -17.49 2.92 -9.97
N THR A 3 -16.40 3.36 -10.58
CA THR A 3 -15.14 2.62 -10.69
C THR A 3 -14.57 2.24 -9.31
N LEU A 4 -14.62 3.17 -8.33
CA LEU A 4 -14.14 2.94 -6.96
C LEU A 4 -15.00 1.89 -6.23
N VAL A 5 -16.31 1.91 -6.43
CA VAL A 5 -17.22 0.90 -5.88
C VAL A 5 -16.94 -0.48 -6.47
N LEU A 6 -16.63 -0.57 -7.78
CA LEU A 6 -16.24 -1.81 -8.44
C LEU A 6 -14.89 -2.33 -7.90
N ILE A 7 -13.87 -1.46 -7.82
CA ILE A 7 -12.53 -1.79 -7.31
C ILE A 7 -12.63 -2.28 -5.86
N GLY A 8 -13.34 -1.55 -5.00
CA GLY A 8 -13.55 -1.95 -3.60
C GLY A 8 -14.23 -3.31 -3.50
N LEU A 9 -15.34 -3.53 -4.22
CA LEU A 9 -16.07 -4.80 -4.20
C LEU A 9 -15.21 -5.99 -4.68
N LEU A 10 -14.44 -5.81 -5.76
CA LEU A 10 -13.55 -6.85 -6.29
C LEU A 10 -12.38 -7.13 -5.35
N GLY A 11 -11.72 -6.08 -4.84
CA GLY A 11 -10.66 -6.21 -3.83
C GLY A 11 -11.16 -6.95 -2.59
N GLY A 12 -12.33 -6.58 -2.08
CA GLY A 12 -12.98 -7.26 -0.95
C GLY A 12 -13.28 -8.73 -1.25
N LEU A 13 -13.81 -9.05 -2.44
CA LEU A 13 -14.10 -10.42 -2.86
C LEU A 13 -12.84 -11.29 -2.89
N ILE A 14 -11.74 -10.77 -3.43
CA ILE A 14 -10.43 -11.43 -3.48
C ILE A 14 -9.87 -11.61 -2.07
N THR A 15 -9.88 -10.55 -1.25
CA THR A 15 -9.48 -10.62 0.16
C THR A 15 -10.30 -11.66 0.92
N GLY A 16 -11.60 -11.79 0.64
CA GLY A 16 -12.51 -12.78 1.25
C GLY A 16 -12.15 -14.25 1.00
N ILE A 17 -11.22 -14.53 0.08
CA ILE A 17 -10.69 -15.87 -0.26
C ILE A 17 -9.22 -16.01 0.19
N SER A 18 -8.63 -14.95 0.75
CA SER A 18 -7.22 -14.89 1.18
C SER A 18 -6.81 -16.03 2.14
N PRO A 19 -5.55 -16.50 2.07
CA PRO A 19 -4.95 -17.39 3.07
C PRO A 19 -5.16 -16.96 4.53
N CYS A 20 -5.40 -15.67 4.79
CA CYS A 20 -5.70 -15.14 6.12
C CYS A 20 -7.06 -15.57 6.71
N ILE A 21 -8.01 -16.00 5.88
CA ILE A 21 -9.40 -16.27 6.30
C ILE A 21 -9.68 -17.77 6.42
N LEU A 22 -9.05 -18.57 5.56
CA LEU A 22 -9.15 -20.03 5.57
C LEU A 22 -8.95 -20.67 6.97
N PRO A 23 -8.01 -20.23 7.82
CA PRO A 23 -7.84 -20.76 9.18
C PRO A 23 -8.96 -20.39 10.16
N MET A 24 -9.71 -19.31 9.89
CA MET A 24 -10.82 -18.81 10.71
C MET A 24 -12.17 -19.43 10.34
N LEU A 25 -12.30 -20.01 9.14
CA LEU A 25 -13.52 -20.69 8.69
C LEU A 25 -14.07 -21.72 9.71
N PRO A 26 -13.27 -22.57 10.39
CA PRO A 26 -13.77 -23.47 11.43
C PRO A 26 -14.50 -22.74 12.57
N VAL A 27 -13.99 -21.60 13.04
CA VAL A 27 -14.62 -20.81 14.11
C VAL A 27 -15.96 -20.25 13.63
N ILE A 28 -16.03 -19.74 12.41
CA ILE A 28 -17.26 -19.22 11.79
C ILE A 28 -18.29 -20.36 11.60
N PHE A 29 -17.84 -21.53 11.14
CA PHE A 29 -18.68 -22.73 11.01
C PHE A 29 -19.24 -23.20 12.36
N PHE A 30 -18.44 -23.22 13.43
CA PHE A 30 -18.90 -23.62 14.76
C PHE A 30 -19.77 -22.55 15.43
N ALA A 31 -19.48 -21.26 15.29
CA ALA A 31 -20.33 -20.17 15.79
C ALA A 31 -21.71 -20.16 15.11
N GLY A 32 -21.79 -20.54 13.82
CA GLY A 32 -23.04 -20.68 13.09
C GLY A 32 -23.89 -21.89 13.51
N GLY A 33 -23.29 -22.95 14.06
CA GLY A 33 -23.96 -24.21 14.39
C GLY A 33 -24.17 -24.50 15.90
N VAL A 34 -23.26 -24.06 16.77
CA VAL A 34 -23.15 -24.57 18.14
C VAL A 34 -23.86 -23.67 19.17
N GLN A 35 -25.20 -23.69 19.11
CA GLN A 35 -26.05 -23.31 20.27
C GLN A 35 -27.43 -24.00 20.30
N GLY A 36 -27.79 -24.79 19.29
CA GLY A 36 -29.07 -25.52 19.27
C GLY A 36 -29.17 -26.73 20.21
N ALA A 37 -28.09 -27.11 20.91
CA ALA A 37 -27.97 -28.40 21.60
C ALA A 37 -27.61 -28.32 23.11
N ARG A 38 -27.89 -27.19 23.78
CA ARG A 38 -27.74 -27.04 25.25
C ARG A 38 -29.06 -26.62 25.95
N GLY A 39 -30.19 -26.90 25.32
CA GLY A 39 -31.54 -26.51 25.79
C GLY A 39 -32.52 -27.68 25.89
N ALA A 40 -32.08 -28.84 26.40
CA ALA A 40 -32.95 -29.98 26.67
C ALA A 40 -32.44 -30.71 27.93
N ALA A 41 -32.99 -30.35 29.10
CA ALA A 41 -32.81 -31.09 30.33
C ALA A 41 -33.79 -32.28 30.36
N PRO A 42 -33.36 -33.51 30.68
CA PRO A 42 -34.28 -34.56 31.11
C PRO A 42 -34.77 -34.24 32.52
N ALA A 43 -36.06 -34.46 32.77
CA ALA A 43 -36.65 -34.30 34.11
C ALA A 43 -36.14 -35.40 35.08
N ALA A 44 -36.22 -35.11 36.37
CA ALA A 44 -35.68 -35.96 37.43
C ALA A 44 -36.53 -37.22 37.69
N SER A 45 -35.85 -38.30 38.10
CA SER A 45 -36.46 -39.44 38.83
C SER A 45 -35.47 -40.06 39.82
N THR A 46 -35.70 -39.78 41.10
CA THR A 46 -35.54 -40.67 42.28
C THR A 46 -34.40 -41.72 42.35
N VAL A 47 -33.52 -41.51 43.34
CA VAL A 47 -32.75 -42.47 44.19
C VAL A 47 -33.63 -43.67 44.62
N PRO A 48 -33.15 -44.94 44.78
CA PRO A 48 -31.97 -45.43 45.55
C PRO A 48 -31.03 -46.36 44.76
N ASP A 49 -29.92 -46.95 45.24
CA ASP A 49 -28.93 -46.86 46.35
C ASP A 49 -28.06 -48.15 46.17
N ASP A 50 -27.13 -48.44 47.08
CA ASP A 50 -26.31 -49.66 47.21
C ASP A 50 -25.13 -49.89 46.22
N GLY A 51 -24.01 -50.40 46.77
CA GLY A 51 -23.21 -51.40 46.04
C GLY A 51 -21.75 -51.09 45.70
N ALA A 52 -20.93 -50.72 46.68
CA ALA A 52 -19.58 -51.25 46.94
C ALA A 52 -18.69 -51.86 45.81
N THR A 53 -17.39 -51.49 45.83
CA THR A 53 -16.19 -52.34 45.53
C THR A 53 -15.98 -52.83 44.07
N THR A 54 -14.78 -53.09 43.52
CA THR A 54 -13.35 -53.00 43.96
C THR A 54 -12.43 -52.95 42.71
N GLU A 55 -11.17 -52.57 42.91
CA GLU A 55 -9.93 -53.04 42.21
C GLU A 55 -9.92 -53.24 40.68
N VAL A 56 -9.09 -52.52 39.91
CA VAL A 56 -7.62 -52.71 39.77
C VAL A 56 -7.23 -54.08 39.19
N ARG A 57 -6.93 -54.09 37.87
CA ARG A 57 -5.73 -54.77 37.32
C ARG A 57 -5.45 -54.38 35.86
N SER A 58 -4.31 -53.74 35.63
CA SER A 58 -3.46 -54.00 34.45
C SER A 58 -2.53 -55.18 34.80
N PRO A 59 -1.89 -55.91 33.86
CA PRO A 59 -0.71 -55.37 33.16
C PRO A 59 -0.44 -55.95 31.75
N SER A 60 0.75 -55.60 31.21
CA SER A 60 1.51 -56.26 30.12
C SER A 60 0.96 -56.09 28.69
N ALA A 61 1.65 -55.53 27.67
CA ALA A 61 3.07 -55.33 27.32
C ALA A 61 3.75 -56.51 26.58
N GLU A 62 4.55 -56.13 25.57
CA GLU A 62 5.45 -56.96 24.72
C GLU A 62 4.71 -57.88 23.70
N ASP A 63 5.20 -58.17 22.48
CA ASP A 63 6.46 -57.83 21.80
C ASP A 63 6.33 -57.95 20.25
N GLY A 64 7.39 -57.66 19.49
CA GLY A 64 7.72 -58.46 18.29
C GLY A 64 7.63 -57.79 16.90
N SER A 65 8.77 -57.71 16.22
CA SER A 65 8.95 -57.30 14.81
C SER A 65 8.72 -58.44 13.79
N ALA A 66 8.35 -58.12 12.54
CA ALA A 66 9.07 -58.53 11.30
C ALA A 66 8.26 -58.36 9.99
N ALA A 67 8.96 -58.01 8.91
CA ALA A 67 8.62 -58.29 7.51
C ALA A 67 9.48 -59.51 7.04
N PRO A 68 9.27 -60.20 5.89
CA PRO A 68 8.77 -59.66 4.61
C PRO A 68 7.86 -60.60 3.76
N SER A 69 7.68 -60.21 2.49
CA SER A 69 6.84 -60.76 1.42
C SER A 69 6.92 -62.27 1.11
N ALA A 70 5.78 -62.89 0.78
CA ALA A 70 5.56 -63.69 -0.44
C ALA A 70 4.08 -64.16 -0.56
N ALA A 71 3.58 -64.34 -1.78
CA ALA A 71 2.19 -64.74 -2.06
C ALA A 71 2.10 -66.18 -2.61
N LEU A 72 1.00 -66.90 -2.33
CA LEU A 72 0.60 -68.13 -3.04
C LEU A 72 -0.94 -68.25 -3.17
N PHE A 73 -1.41 -68.12 -4.42
CA PHE A 73 -2.56 -68.78 -5.09
C PHE A 73 -3.93 -69.00 -4.42
N ALA A 74 -4.98 -68.51 -5.10
CA ALA A 74 -6.05 -69.35 -5.67
C ALA A 74 -6.86 -68.63 -6.80
N GLY A 75 -6.98 -69.26 -7.98
CA GLY A 75 -8.15 -69.10 -8.88
C GLY A 75 -8.12 -68.07 -10.03
N ALA A 76 -7.98 -68.56 -11.28
CA ALA A 76 -8.33 -67.93 -12.56
C ALA A 76 -8.66 -69.06 -13.58
N PRO A 77 -9.21 -68.85 -14.81
CA PRO A 77 -9.52 -67.60 -15.53
C PRO A 77 -10.91 -67.56 -16.26
N GLY A 78 -11.16 -66.54 -17.09
CA GLY A 78 -11.72 -66.79 -18.45
C GLY A 78 -13.22 -66.56 -18.79
N ALA A 79 -13.61 -65.29 -18.96
CA ALA A 79 -14.52 -64.68 -19.98
C ALA A 79 -15.71 -65.41 -20.70
N VAL A 80 -16.75 -64.58 -20.98
CA VAL A 80 -17.81 -64.64 -22.04
C VAL A 80 -19.16 -65.35 -21.74
N THR A 81 -20.25 -64.57 -21.76
CA THR A 81 -21.58 -64.80 -22.41
C THR A 81 -22.46 -63.56 -22.17
N VAL A 82 -22.80 -62.74 -23.17
CA VAL A 82 -23.98 -62.83 -24.08
C VAL A 82 -25.34 -62.92 -23.34
N GLY A 83 -26.16 -61.87 -23.46
CA GLY A 83 -27.52 -61.82 -22.92
C GLY A 83 -28.58 -62.45 -23.83
N ALA A 84 -29.46 -63.26 -23.26
CA ALA A 84 -30.50 -63.99 -23.98
C ALA A 84 -31.77 -63.14 -24.24
N ARG A 85 -31.69 -62.20 -25.19
CA ARG A 85 -32.78 -61.66 -26.03
C ARG A 85 -32.17 -60.69 -27.04
N GLY A 86 -31.30 -61.23 -27.88
CA GLY A 86 -30.32 -60.44 -28.63
C GLY A 86 -30.92 -59.46 -29.64
N GLN A 87 -30.47 -58.22 -29.56
CA GLN A 87 -30.05 -57.45 -30.74
C GLN A 87 -29.01 -56.41 -30.33
N VAL A 88 -28.25 -55.94 -31.33
CA VAL A 88 -27.05 -55.09 -31.21
C VAL A 88 -27.38 -53.69 -31.76
N VAL A 89 -26.48 -52.71 -31.55
CA VAL A 89 -26.29 -51.46 -32.33
C VAL A 89 -26.80 -50.14 -31.71
N THR A 90 -25.82 -49.37 -31.20
CA THR A 90 -25.56 -47.91 -31.20
C THR A 90 -26.62 -46.81 -30.94
N ALA A 91 -26.08 -45.72 -30.36
CA ALA A 91 -26.40 -44.30 -30.55
C ALA A 91 -27.51 -43.65 -29.68
N ALA A 92 -27.35 -42.33 -29.49
CA ALA A 92 -28.16 -41.45 -28.65
C ALA A 92 -28.90 -40.39 -29.51
N PRO A 93 -29.31 -39.24 -28.94
CA PRO A 93 -30.61 -38.86 -28.34
C PRO A 93 -31.51 -38.16 -29.42
N PRO A 94 -32.38 -37.11 -29.22
CA PRO A 94 -32.91 -36.38 -28.02
C PRO A 94 -34.43 -36.02 -28.11
N THR A 95 -34.87 -34.97 -27.38
CA THR A 95 -36.15 -34.17 -27.45
C THR A 95 -37.42 -34.83 -26.87
N SER A 96 -38.12 -34.27 -25.86
CA SER A 96 -39.02 -33.08 -25.82
C SER A 96 -40.23 -33.20 -26.77
N ASP A 97 -41.48 -32.91 -26.44
CA ASP A 97 -42.07 -31.94 -25.48
C ASP A 97 -43.60 -32.25 -25.30
N ARG A 98 -44.35 -31.35 -24.63
CA ARG A 98 -45.83 -31.22 -24.48
C ARG A 98 -46.47 -31.97 -23.29
N GLY A 99 -47.45 -31.40 -22.59
CA GLY A 99 -47.98 -30.03 -22.64
C GLY A 99 -49.48 -29.90 -22.32
N ALA A 100 -49.78 -29.05 -21.32
CA ALA A 100 -51.05 -28.28 -21.21
C ALA A 100 -52.33 -29.08 -20.77
N PRO A 101 -53.49 -28.40 -20.49
CA PRO A 101 -54.01 -28.38 -19.11
C PRO A 101 -55.55 -28.49 -18.98
N ARG A 102 -56.12 -28.34 -17.76
CA ARG A 102 -57.35 -27.54 -17.50
C ARG A 102 -57.68 -27.38 -16.00
N ALA A 103 -58.65 -26.51 -15.70
CA ALA A 103 -58.96 -25.93 -14.39
C ALA A 103 -60.41 -26.24 -13.93
N GLU A 104 -60.76 -25.75 -12.73
CA GLU A 104 -62.06 -25.18 -12.25
C GLU A 104 -62.56 -25.71 -10.89
N GLY A 105 -63.38 -24.90 -10.17
CA GLY A 105 -64.47 -25.46 -9.36
C GLY A 105 -64.51 -25.34 -7.82
N GLU A 106 -64.54 -24.12 -7.28
CA GLU A 106 -65.61 -23.62 -6.37
C GLU A 106 -66.08 -24.36 -5.05
N ARG A 107 -65.83 -23.69 -3.89
CA ARG A 107 -66.68 -23.46 -2.67
C ARG A 107 -67.41 -24.57 -1.85
N ARG A 108 -67.31 -24.37 -0.50
CA ARG A 108 -68.37 -24.20 0.56
C ARG A 108 -68.59 -25.25 1.69
N ARG A 109 -68.51 -24.71 2.93
CA ARG A 109 -69.33 -24.92 4.18
C ARG A 109 -68.91 -25.92 5.30
N ARG A 110 -68.71 -25.33 6.50
CA ARG A 110 -69.17 -25.68 7.89
C ARG A 110 -69.16 -27.18 8.31
N ALA A 111 -68.67 -27.62 9.48
CA ALA A 111 -68.23 -26.99 10.75
C ALA A 111 -67.32 -27.99 11.53
N GLY A 112 -66.67 -27.70 12.67
CA GLY A 112 -66.50 -26.42 13.41
C GLY A 112 -66.61 -26.56 14.95
N GLY A 113 -65.47 -26.59 15.67
CA GLY A 113 -65.36 -26.62 17.14
C GLY A 113 -64.45 -27.74 17.67
N GLY A 114 -63.31 -27.39 18.29
CA GLY A 114 -62.37 -28.33 18.92
C GLY A 114 -60.94 -27.77 18.94
N ALA A 115 -60.42 -27.42 20.12
CA ALA A 115 -59.15 -26.72 20.30
C ALA A 115 -57.92 -27.65 20.30
N ASP A 116 -56.73 -27.03 20.25
CA ASP A 116 -55.42 -27.55 20.68
C ASP A 116 -55.00 -28.95 20.23
N ALA A 117 -54.40 -29.03 19.03
CA ALA A 117 -53.50 -30.14 18.67
C ALA A 117 -52.60 -29.91 17.44
N ARG A 118 -52.87 -28.93 16.56
CA ARG A 118 -52.24 -28.90 15.21
C ARG A 118 -51.68 -27.57 14.69
N ASP A 119 -51.93 -26.43 15.34
CA ASP A 119 -51.39 -25.14 14.86
C ASP A 119 -49.95 -24.85 15.34
N ASP A 120 -49.49 -25.47 16.44
CA ASP A 120 -48.09 -25.37 16.87
C ASP A 120 -47.12 -26.20 16.00
N ALA A 121 -47.62 -27.15 15.21
CA ALA A 121 -46.81 -28.01 14.35
C ALA A 121 -46.35 -27.34 13.04
N HIS A 122 -46.91 -26.18 12.69
CA HIS A 122 -46.55 -25.41 11.49
C HIS A 122 -46.12 -23.96 11.76
N ALA A 123 -45.94 -23.58 13.04
CA ALA A 123 -45.43 -22.28 13.45
C ALA A 123 -43.90 -22.15 13.25
N ALA A 124 -43.53 -21.85 12.00
CA ALA A 124 -42.21 -21.37 11.58
C ALA A 124 -41.02 -22.34 11.71
N ALA A 125 -40.74 -23.04 10.59
CA ALA A 125 -39.37 -23.24 10.12
C ALA A 125 -38.69 -21.86 9.93
N ARG A 126 -38.22 -21.26 11.02
CA ARG A 126 -37.63 -19.91 11.05
C ARG A 126 -36.42 -19.87 10.12
N ARG A 127 -36.58 -19.22 8.96
CA ARG A 127 -35.47 -18.78 8.10
C ARG A 127 -34.61 -17.81 8.92
N SER A 128 -33.60 -18.35 9.59
CA SER A 128 -32.82 -17.63 10.59
C SER A 128 -32.02 -16.52 9.93
N TRP A 129 -32.37 -15.26 10.18
CA TRP A 129 -31.65 -14.08 9.68
C TRP A 129 -30.24 -13.92 10.28
N ARG A 130 -29.88 -14.78 11.25
CA ARG A 130 -28.62 -14.77 12.00
C ARG A 130 -27.36 -14.61 11.12
N PRO A 131 -27.14 -15.32 9.98
CA PRO A 131 -25.96 -15.11 9.14
C PRO A 131 -25.88 -13.69 8.56
N TYR A 132 -27.01 -13.16 8.08
CA TYR A 132 -27.11 -11.80 7.56
C TYR A 132 -26.85 -10.75 8.66
N LEU A 133 -27.27 -11.02 9.90
CA LEU A 133 -27.02 -10.15 11.05
C LEU A 133 -25.56 -10.18 11.53
N VAL A 134 -24.89 -11.34 11.51
CA VAL A 134 -23.43 -11.42 11.75
C VAL A 134 -22.69 -10.58 10.72
N ILE A 135 -23.06 -10.70 9.44
CA ILE A 135 -22.40 -10.00 8.35
C ILE A 135 -22.68 -8.50 8.36
N ALA A 136 -23.91 -8.07 8.67
CA ALA A 136 -24.20 -6.66 8.89
C ALA A 136 -23.37 -6.09 10.04
N GLY A 137 -23.17 -6.84 11.13
CA GLY A 137 -22.27 -6.46 12.22
C GLY A 137 -20.80 -6.36 11.79
N LEU A 138 -20.33 -7.33 11.00
CA LEU A 138 -18.97 -7.35 10.47
C LEU A 138 -18.70 -6.13 9.57
N VAL A 139 -19.57 -5.86 8.59
CA VAL A 139 -19.45 -4.72 7.68
C VAL A 139 -19.48 -3.40 8.45
N VAL A 140 -20.44 -3.23 9.36
CA VAL A 140 -20.56 -1.99 10.16
C VAL A 140 -19.32 -1.79 11.04
N SER A 141 -18.86 -2.81 11.76
CA SER A 141 -17.70 -2.63 12.64
C SER A 141 -16.39 -2.48 11.88
N PHE A 142 -16.23 -3.16 10.73
CA PHE A 142 -15.05 -2.98 9.89
C PHE A 142 -14.99 -1.56 9.35
N SER A 143 -16.06 -1.06 8.71
CA SER A 143 -16.06 0.30 8.16
C SER A 143 -15.91 1.38 9.24
N VAL A 144 -16.59 1.24 10.39
CA VAL A 144 -16.46 2.20 11.50
C VAL A 144 -15.06 2.16 12.10
N PHE A 145 -14.49 0.98 12.40
CA PHE A 145 -13.18 0.89 13.04
C PHE A 145 -12.05 1.32 12.10
N THR A 146 -12.14 1.02 10.80
CA THR A 146 -11.19 1.50 9.79
C THR A 146 -11.20 3.03 9.68
N LEU A 147 -12.37 3.65 9.47
CA LEU A 147 -12.49 5.11 9.29
C LEU A 147 -12.22 5.89 10.58
N LEU A 148 -12.67 5.39 11.74
CA LEU A 148 -12.43 6.04 13.02
C LEU A 148 -10.99 5.84 13.49
N GLY A 149 -10.37 4.69 13.18
CA GLY A 149 -8.98 4.39 13.49
C GLY A 149 -7.99 5.25 12.71
N SER A 150 -8.21 5.45 11.41
CA SER A 150 -7.38 6.35 10.60
C SER A 150 -7.53 7.81 11.05
N LEU A 151 -8.76 8.27 11.34
CA LEU A 151 -9.02 9.61 11.87
C LEU A 151 -8.32 9.85 13.22
N LEU A 152 -8.41 8.89 14.15
CA LEU A 152 -7.76 8.99 15.46
C LEU A 152 -6.23 9.01 15.35
N LEU A 153 -5.63 8.16 14.51
CA LEU A 153 -4.17 8.18 14.36
C LEU A 153 -3.66 9.48 13.74
N GLY A 154 -4.33 9.98 12.68
CA GLY A 154 -4.00 11.26 12.06
C GLY A 154 -4.12 12.43 13.05
N ALA A 155 -5.20 12.46 13.84
CA ALA A 155 -5.41 13.52 14.85
C ALA A 155 -4.47 13.46 16.06
N LEU A 156 -3.83 12.31 16.34
CA LEU A 156 -2.89 12.13 17.46
C LEU A 156 -1.41 12.09 17.03
N GLY A 157 -1.09 12.21 15.74
CA GLY A 157 0.29 12.18 15.24
C GLY A 157 1.03 10.86 15.53
N LEU A 158 0.30 9.75 15.69
CA LEU A 158 0.89 8.46 16.05
C LEU A 158 1.34 7.68 14.80
N PRO A 159 2.49 6.98 14.85
CA PRO A 159 3.01 6.24 13.71
C PRO A 159 2.03 5.15 13.26
N GLN A 160 1.78 5.06 11.95
CA GLN A 160 0.81 4.13 11.36
C GLN A 160 1.12 2.65 11.67
N ASP A 161 2.40 2.35 11.90
CA ASP A 161 2.86 1.03 12.36
C ASP A 161 2.22 0.56 13.67
N LEU A 162 1.76 1.48 14.53
CA LEU A 162 1.10 1.12 15.78
C LEU A 162 -0.17 0.29 15.54
N LEU A 163 -0.99 0.64 14.53
CA LEU A 163 -2.17 -0.16 14.17
C LEU A 163 -1.78 -1.55 13.64
N ARG A 164 -0.71 -1.62 12.85
CA ARG A 164 -0.16 -2.88 12.31
C ARG A 164 0.27 -3.82 13.45
N TRP A 165 1.09 -3.33 14.38
CA TRP A 165 1.59 -4.12 15.51
C TRP A 165 0.50 -4.52 16.51
N VAL A 166 -0.46 -3.63 16.81
CA VAL A 166 -1.64 -3.96 17.63
C VAL A 166 -2.48 -5.05 16.97
N GLY A 167 -2.72 -4.95 15.67
CA GLY A 167 -3.44 -5.97 14.89
C GLY A 167 -2.73 -7.33 14.89
N LEU A 168 -1.41 -7.36 14.67
CA LEU A 168 -0.61 -8.59 14.70
C LEU A 168 -0.55 -9.23 16.09
N THR A 169 -0.44 -8.41 17.14
CA THR A 169 -0.45 -8.91 18.53
C THR A 169 -1.81 -9.51 18.87
N LEU A 170 -2.91 -8.86 18.49
CA LEU A 170 -4.26 -9.40 18.67
C LEU A 170 -4.45 -10.73 17.91
N LEU A 171 -3.96 -10.80 16.67
CA LEU A 171 -4.03 -12.01 15.83
C LEU A 171 -3.27 -13.18 16.47
N ALA A 172 -2.05 -12.94 16.97
CA ALA A 172 -1.23 -13.93 17.65
C ALA A 172 -1.87 -14.41 18.97
N VAL A 173 -2.38 -13.49 19.79
CA VAL A 173 -3.08 -13.79 21.06
C VAL A 173 -4.29 -14.71 20.82
N ILE A 174 -5.03 -14.50 19.74
CA ILE A 174 -6.21 -15.30 19.39
C ILE A 174 -5.80 -16.67 18.81
N GLY A 175 -4.73 -16.73 18.00
CA GLY A 175 -4.13 -17.99 17.56
C GLY A 175 -3.67 -18.87 18.73
N VAL A 176 -3.03 -18.27 19.75
CA VAL A 176 -2.63 -18.96 21.00
C VAL A 176 -3.86 -19.44 21.77
N GLY A 177 -4.92 -18.63 21.85
CA GLY A 177 -6.20 -19.02 22.46
C GLY A 177 -6.84 -20.27 21.82
N MET A 178 -6.75 -20.40 20.49
CA MET A 178 -7.26 -21.59 19.77
C MET A 178 -6.45 -22.87 20.05
N ILE A 179 -5.16 -22.74 20.42
CA ILE A 179 -4.30 -23.87 20.80
C ILE A 179 -4.51 -24.25 22.28
N VAL A 180 -4.65 -23.26 23.16
CA VAL A 180 -4.73 -23.45 24.62
C VAL A 180 -6.14 -23.09 25.14
N PRO A 181 -7.08 -24.05 25.25
CA PRO A 181 -8.48 -23.76 25.60
C PRO A 181 -8.69 -23.16 27.00
N ARG A 182 -7.70 -23.24 27.91
CA ARG A 182 -7.75 -22.53 29.21
C ARG A 182 -7.46 -21.03 29.10
N PHE A 183 -6.81 -20.60 28.02
CA PHE A 183 -6.54 -19.19 27.75
C PHE A 183 -7.79 -18.51 27.17
N GLU A 184 -8.54 -19.21 26.32
CA GLU A 184 -9.88 -18.84 25.82
C GLU A 184 -10.83 -18.48 26.98
N GLU A 185 -10.91 -19.31 28.02
CA GLU A 185 -11.72 -19.04 29.22
C GLU A 185 -11.28 -17.80 30.03
N VAL A 186 -10.02 -17.37 29.94
CA VAL A 186 -9.53 -16.17 30.62
C VAL A 186 -9.86 -14.92 29.80
N LEU A 187 -9.67 -14.98 28.49
CA LEU A 187 -10.00 -13.91 27.54
C LEU A 187 -11.52 -13.63 27.49
N GLU A 188 -12.33 -14.68 27.55
CA GLU A 188 -13.79 -14.55 27.43
C GLU A 188 -14.48 -13.98 28.69
N ARG A 189 -13.92 -14.15 29.90
CA ARG A 189 -14.53 -13.68 31.17
C ARG A 189 -15.04 -12.22 31.14
N PRO A 190 -14.30 -11.21 30.65
CA PRO A 190 -14.83 -9.85 30.52
C PRO A 190 -15.98 -9.75 29.51
N PHE A 191 -15.85 -10.38 28.33
CA PHE A 191 -16.89 -10.35 27.29
C PHE A 191 -18.17 -11.08 27.72
N GLN A 192 -18.05 -12.20 28.43
CA GLN A 192 -19.19 -12.96 28.98
C GLN A 192 -19.97 -12.13 30.01
N ARG A 193 -19.33 -11.24 30.79
CA ARG A 193 -20.04 -10.30 31.69
C ARG A 193 -20.86 -9.27 30.92
N ILE A 194 -20.30 -8.71 29.84
CA ILE A 194 -20.98 -7.75 28.96
C ILE A 194 -22.14 -8.44 28.22
N ALA A 195 -21.91 -9.65 27.69
CA ALA A 195 -22.93 -10.46 27.04
C ALA A 195 -24.04 -10.90 28.01
N ALA A 196 -23.71 -11.24 29.26
CA ALA A 196 -24.69 -11.58 30.30
C ALA A 196 -25.58 -10.40 30.69
N LEU A 197 -25.08 -9.15 30.62
CA LEU A 197 -25.92 -7.94 30.75
C LEU A 197 -26.97 -7.86 29.63
N GLY A 198 -26.60 -8.22 28.39
CA GLY A 198 -27.52 -8.25 27.25
C GLY A 198 -28.51 -9.43 27.27
N ALA A 199 -28.06 -10.62 27.70
CA ALA A 199 -28.82 -11.86 27.67
C ALA A 199 -30.04 -11.87 28.62
N ARG A 200 -30.07 -11.00 29.64
CA ARG A 200 -31.20 -10.86 30.59
C ARG A 200 -32.51 -10.32 29.96
N ARG A 201 -32.55 -10.01 28.65
CA ARG A 201 -33.73 -9.43 27.95
C ARG A 201 -34.25 -10.27 26.77
N GLY A 202 -34.71 -11.49 27.06
CA GLY A 202 -35.73 -12.22 26.28
C GLY A 202 -35.33 -12.70 24.87
N THR A 203 -36.26 -13.39 24.19
CA THR A 203 -35.97 -14.15 22.95
C THR A 203 -35.62 -13.31 21.71
N ARG A 204 -35.82 -11.99 21.74
CA ARG A 204 -35.22 -11.05 20.73
C ARG A 204 -33.69 -10.91 20.88
N SER A 205 -33.10 -11.38 21.98
CA SER A 205 -31.66 -11.31 22.24
C SER A 205 -30.83 -12.26 21.36
N GLN A 206 -31.40 -13.36 20.86
CA GLN A 206 -30.65 -14.40 20.13
C GLN A 206 -30.20 -13.95 18.72
N ASP A 207 -30.87 -12.95 18.16
CA ASP A 207 -30.52 -12.28 16.91
C ASP A 207 -29.60 -11.07 17.14
N ARG A 208 -29.77 -10.33 18.26
CA ARG A 208 -28.82 -9.27 18.68
C ARG A 208 -27.43 -9.83 19.01
N GLY A 209 -27.36 -11.01 19.63
CA GLY A 209 -26.09 -11.69 19.87
C GLY A 209 -25.34 -12.04 18.57
N ALA A 210 -26.06 -12.30 17.47
CA ALA A 210 -25.44 -12.53 16.16
C ALA A 210 -24.79 -11.25 15.60
N PHE A 211 -25.46 -10.10 15.71
CA PHE A 211 -24.90 -8.81 15.31
C PHE A 211 -23.68 -8.41 16.16
N VAL A 212 -23.73 -8.59 17.48
CA VAL A 212 -22.60 -8.30 18.38
C VAL A 212 -21.39 -9.21 18.11
N LEU A 213 -21.63 -10.49 17.79
CA LEU A 213 -20.57 -11.41 17.38
C LEU A 213 -19.98 -10.99 16.02
N GLY A 214 -20.81 -10.47 15.11
CA GLY A 214 -20.39 -9.80 13.88
C GLY A 214 -19.49 -8.59 14.12
N LEU A 215 -19.84 -7.70 15.06
CA LEU A 215 -19.02 -6.54 15.42
C LEU A 215 -17.61 -6.96 15.86
N GLY A 216 -17.52 -7.96 16.75
CA GLY A 216 -16.24 -8.49 17.22
C GLY A 216 -15.37 -9.05 16.07
N LEU A 217 -15.99 -9.81 15.15
CA LEU A 217 -15.31 -10.34 13.96
C LEU A 217 -14.84 -9.24 12.99
N GLY A 218 -15.52 -8.10 12.93
CA GLY A 218 -15.14 -6.97 12.06
C GLY A 218 -13.82 -6.31 12.44
N VAL A 219 -13.60 -6.05 13.74
CA VAL A 219 -12.31 -5.51 14.25
C VAL A 219 -11.16 -6.49 13.99
N LEU A 220 -11.44 -7.78 14.19
CA LEU A 220 -10.53 -8.90 13.92
C LEU A 220 -10.10 -9.02 12.44
N TYR A 221 -10.92 -8.50 11.52
CA TYR A 221 -10.69 -8.60 10.07
C TYR A 221 -9.74 -7.51 9.54
N VAL A 222 -9.60 -6.40 10.27
CA VAL A 222 -8.76 -5.24 9.89
C VAL A 222 -7.32 -5.62 9.54
N PRO A 223 -6.52 -6.31 10.39
CA PRO A 223 -5.13 -6.66 10.05
C PRO A 223 -5.00 -7.63 8.85
N CYS A 224 -6.08 -8.26 8.41
CA CYS A 224 -6.08 -9.21 7.29
C CYS A 224 -6.46 -8.58 5.94
N ALA A 225 -6.80 -7.29 5.90
CA ALA A 225 -7.34 -6.61 4.72
C ALA A 225 -6.28 -6.13 3.69
N GLY A 226 -4.99 -6.34 3.96
CA GLY A 226 -3.91 -6.23 2.97
C GLY A 226 -3.67 -4.82 2.40
N PRO A 227 -3.04 -4.71 1.21
CA PRO A 227 -2.66 -3.42 0.61
C PRO A 227 -3.84 -2.48 0.33
N VAL A 228 -5.05 -3.01 0.13
CA VAL A 228 -6.26 -2.20 -0.08
C VAL A 228 -6.63 -1.43 1.19
N LEU A 229 -6.43 -2.01 2.37
CA LEU A 229 -6.59 -1.27 3.62
C LEU A 229 -5.52 -0.20 3.77
N ALA A 230 -4.27 -0.45 3.37
CA ALA A 230 -3.22 0.57 3.39
C ALA A 230 -3.61 1.77 2.50
N ALA A 231 -4.12 1.53 1.28
CA ALA A 231 -4.62 2.59 0.41
C ALA A 231 -5.80 3.37 1.04
N ILE A 232 -6.75 2.68 1.69
CA ILE A 232 -7.86 3.33 2.42
C ILE A 232 -7.35 4.14 3.62
N THR A 233 -6.36 3.64 4.35
CA THR A 233 -5.76 4.32 5.51
C THR A 233 -4.97 5.54 5.09
N VAL A 234 -4.19 5.46 4.01
CA VAL A 234 -3.49 6.62 3.41
C VAL A 234 -4.50 7.66 2.92
N ALA A 235 -5.54 7.26 2.19
CA ALA A 235 -6.62 8.15 1.75
C ALA A 235 -7.51 8.67 2.89
N GLY A 236 -7.42 8.10 4.10
CA GLY A 236 -8.03 8.62 5.32
C GLY A 236 -7.09 9.50 6.15
N ALA A 237 -5.77 9.34 6.00
CA ALA A 237 -4.75 10.12 6.69
C ALA A 237 -4.57 11.52 6.07
N THR A 238 -4.91 11.71 4.80
CA THR A 238 -4.95 13.02 4.11
C THR A 238 -6.08 13.95 4.59
N GLY A 239 -6.74 13.65 5.72
CA GLY A 239 -7.74 14.48 6.39
C GLY A 239 -9.12 14.55 5.71
N ASN A 240 -9.19 14.33 4.40
CA ASN A 240 -10.41 14.41 3.62
C ASN A 240 -11.14 13.06 3.58
N ILE A 241 -11.98 12.78 4.59
CA ILE A 241 -12.96 11.67 4.52
C ILE A 241 -14.10 12.06 3.57
N GLY A 242 -13.79 12.06 2.26
CA GLY A 242 -14.75 12.28 1.20
C GLY A 242 -15.77 11.14 1.07
N PRO A 243 -16.88 11.36 0.35
CA PRO A 243 -17.84 10.30 0.04
C PRO A 243 -17.20 9.13 -0.71
N GLU A 244 -16.06 9.35 -1.37
CA GLU A 244 -15.29 8.37 -2.14
C GLU A 244 -14.56 7.38 -1.23
N THR A 245 -13.85 7.84 -0.20
CA THR A 245 -13.21 6.97 0.81
C THR A 245 -14.24 6.15 1.58
N ILE A 246 -15.41 6.73 1.89
CA ILE A 246 -16.54 6.02 2.51
C ILE A 246 -17.10 4.96 1.55
N ALA A 247 -17.36 5.31 0.29
CA ALA A 247 -17.88 4.37 -0.72
C ALA A 247 -16.90 3.21 -0.99
N LEU A 248 -15.60 3.48 -1.08
CA LEU A 248 -14.54 2.48 -1.22
C LEU A 248 -14.48 1.54 0.00
N THR A 249 -14.49 2.09 1.21
CA THR A 249 -14.46 1.29 2.45
C THR A 249 -15.70 0.39 2.60
N VAL A 250 -16.89 0.93 2.30
CA VAL A 250 -18.15 0.18 2.40
C VAL A 250 -18.25 -0.88 1.29
N SER A 251 -17.89 -0.55 0.05
CA SER A 251 -17.89 -1.52 -1.06
C SER A 251 -16.88 -2.66 -0.83
N PHE A 252 -15.69 -2.35 -0.29
CA PHE A 252 -14.72 -3.35 0.14
C PHE A 252 -15.26 -4.27 1.25
N ALA A 253 -15.84 -3.69 2.30
CA ALA A 253 -16.44 -4.45 3.39
C ALA A 253 -17.56 -5.39 2.89
N VAL A 254 -18.40 -4.91 1.95
CA VAL A 254 -19.44 -5.72 1.30
C VAL A 254 -18.84 -6.82 0.41
N GLY A 255 -17.79 -6.52 -0.36
CA GLY A 255 -17.06 -7.51 -1.16
C GLY A 255 -16.50 -8.66 -0.30
N ALA A 256 -15.82 -8.32 0.81
CA ALA A 256 -15.28 -9.25 1.79
C ALA A 256 -16.36 -10.09 2.49
N ALA A 257 -17.54 -9.51 2.71
CA ALA A 257 -18.68 -10.19 3.32
C ALA A 257 -19.30 -11.28 2.43
N ILE A 258 -19.19 -11.20 1.10
CA ILE A 258 -19.85 -12.12 0.17
C ILE A 258 -19.31 -13.56 0.28
N PRO A 259 -17.98 -13.83 0.21
CA PRO A 259 -17.44 -15.18 0.42
C PRO A 259 -17.78 -15.74 1.81
N LEU A 260 -17.68 -14.90 2.84
CA LEU A 260 -18.03 -15.27 4.22
C LEU A 260 -19.50 -15.69 4.36
N LEU A 261 -20.43 -15.03 3.66
CA LEU A 261 -21.84 -15.43 3.59
C LEU A 261 -22.01 -16.80 2.94
N VAL A 262 -21.34 -17.02 1.80
CA VAL A 262 -21.38 -18.29 1.06
C VAL A 262 -20.87 -19.43 1.93
N PHE A 263 -19.72 -19.25 2.60
CA PHE A 263 -19.20 -20.24 3.54
C PHE A 263 -20.15 -20.46 4.72
N ALA A 264 -20.61 -19.41 5.41
CA ALA A 264 -21.52 -19.56 6.55
C ALA A 264 -22.81 -20.33 6.21
N LEU A 265 -23.36 -20.13 5.02
CA LEU A 265 -24.54 -20.85 4.52
C LEU A 265 -24.21 -22.30 4.08
N ALA A 266 -23.08 -22.53 3.42
CA ALA A 266 -22.63 -23.86 3.02
C ALA A 266 -22.31 -24.75 4.24
N GLY A 267 -21.62 -24.20 5.24
CA GLY A 267 -21.18 -24.89 6.44
C GLY A 267 -22.30 -25.50 7.25
N ARG A 268 -23.44 -24.82 7.35
CA ARG A 268 -24.63 -25.36 8.03
C ARG A 268 -25.11 -26.67 7.38
N ARG A 269 -25.16 -26.74 6.04
CA ARG A 269 -25.54 -27.95 5.31
C ARG A 269 -24.52 -29.09 5.46
N VAL A 270 -23.23 -28.76 5.59
CA VAL A 270 -22.15 -29.73 5.77
C VAL A 270 -22.11 -30.28 7.20
N ALA A 271 -22.21 -29.40 8.21
CA ALA A 271 -22.23 -29.76 9.62
C ALA A 271 -23.45 -30.61 10.01
N GLU A 272 -24.61 -30.37 9.38
CA GLU A 272 -25.83 -31.19 9.55
C GLU A 272 -25.68 -32.61 8.92
N ARG A 273 -24.78 -32.79 7.94
CA ARG A 273 -24.57 -34.08 7.23
C ARG A 273 -23.38 -34.91 7.72
N VAL A 274 -22.29 -34.29 8.19
CA VAL A 274 -21.00 -34.97 8.39
C VAL A 274 -20.64 -35.11 9.88
N LYS A 275 -21.14 -36.17 10.53
CA LYS A 275 -20.79 -36.51 11.93
C LYS A 275 -19.28 -36.73 12.16
N ALA A 276 -18.50 -37.05 11.12
CA ALA A 276 -17.05 -37.18 11.21
C ALA A 276 -16.32 -35.86 11.51
N PHE A 277 -16.92 -34.71 11.11
CA PHE A 277 -16.35 -33.38 11.35
C PHE A 277 -16.36 -33.02 12.84
N GLN A 278 -17.40 -33.44 13.57
CA GLN A 278 -17.50 -33.24 15.02
C GLN A 278 -16.43 -34.03 15.80
N ARG A 279 -16.00 -35.20 15.30
CA ARG A 279 -14.94 -36.01 15.94
C ARG A 279 -13.55 -35.39 15.86
N HIS A 280 -13.28 -34.57 14.84
CA HIS A 280 -11.98 -33.92 14.62
C HIS A 280 -11.94 -32.44 14.98
N ALA A 281 -13.03 -31.89 15.55
CA ALA A 281 -13.16 -30.47 15.85
C ALA A 281 -12.00 -29.87 16.68
N ARG A 282 -11.41 -30.66 17.60
CA ARG A 282 -10.24 -30.24 18.38
C ARG A 282 -8.96 -30.15 17.53
N GLY A 283 -8.72 -31.13 16.65
CA GLY A 283 -7.57 -31.12 15.74
C GLY A 283 -7.66 -29.97 14.73
N ILE A 284 -8.87 -29.75 14.17
CA ILE A 284 -9.14 -28.64 13.24
C ILE A 284 -8.92 -27.28 13.92
N ARG A 285 -9.35 -27.11 15.18
CA ARG A 285 -9.12 -25.87 15.95
C ARG A 285 -7.63 -25.61 16.19
N VAL A 286 -6.88 -26.62 16.65
CA VAL A 286 -5.44 -26.48 16.92
C VAL A 286 -4.66 -26.20 15.62
N ALA A 287 -4.97 -26.90 14.53
CA ALA A 287 -4.37 -26.62 13.22
C ALA A 287 -4.65 -25.20 12.74
N GLY A 288 -5.89 -24.71 12.88
CA GLY A 288 -6.25 -23.32 12.59
C GLY A 288 -5.44 -22.31 13.42
N GLY A 289 -5.31 -22.55 14.74
CA GLY A 289 -4.50 -21.70 15.62
C GLY A 289 -3.01 -21.67 15.26
N VAL A 290 -2.42 -22.82 14.90
CA VAL A 290 -1.02 -22.88 14.45
C VAL A 290 -0.80 -22.12 13.15
N VAL A 291 -1.70 -22.26 12.17
CA VAL A 291 -1.61 -21.51 10.90
C VAL A 291 -1.81 -20.01 11.12
N MET A 292 -2.70 -19.59 12.03
CA MET A 292 -2.88 -18.18 12.39
C MET A 292 -1.63 -17.56 13.01
N ILE A 293 -0.92 -18.29 13.89
CA ILE A 293 0.35 -17.81 14.47
C ILE A 293 1.43 -17.74 13.40
N ALA A 294 1.58 -18.79 12.57
CA ALA A 294 2.57 -18.80 11.49
C ALA A 294 2.34 -17.65 10.49
N LEU A 295 1.08 -17.33 10.20
CA LEU A 295 0.69 -16.18 9.39
C LEU A 295 0.98 -14.84 10.07
N ALA A 296 0.68 -14.69 11.36
CA ALA A 296 0.98 -13.46 12.12
C ALA A 296 2.50 -13.18 12.14
N VAL A 297 3.31 -14.23 12.32
CA VAL A 297 4.77 -14.16 12.22
C VAL A 297 5.19 -13.79 10.79
N GLY A 298 4.64 -14.45 9.77
CA GLY A 298 4.92 -14.13 8.37
C GLY A 298 4.60 -12.68 8.01
N LEU A 299 3.47 -12.15 8.46
CA LEU A 299 3.09 -10.74 8.27
C LEU A 299 4.03 -9.77 9.01
N ALA A 300 4.51 -10.12 10.20
CA ALA A 300 5.49 -9.30 10.93
C ALA A 300 6.83 -9.16 10.18
N PHE A 301 7.23 -10.20 9.43
CA PHE A 301 8.42 -10.19 8.57
C PHE A 301 8.13 -9.80 7.10
N ASN A 302 6.95 -9.23 6.79
CA ASN A 302 6.49 -8.88 5.43
C ASN A 302 6.53 -10.05 4.42
N LEU A 303 6.53 -11.30 4.88
CA LEU A 303 6.66 -12.50 4.07
C LEU A 303 5.58 -12.64 2.97
N PRO A 304 4.32 -12.18 3.15
CA PRO A 304 3.34 -12.18 2.06
C PRO A 304 3.70 -11.24 0.90
N ALA A 305 4.35 -10.10 1.16
CA ALA A 305 4.82 -9.21 0.10
C ALA A 305 5.99 -9.84 -0.68
N TYR A 306 6.89 -10.54 0.02
CA TYR A 306 7.94 -11.35 -0.60
C TYR A 306 7.37 -12.51 -1.44
N LEU A 307 6.41 -13.27 -0.91
CA LEU A 307 5.74 -14.36 -1.63
C LEU A 307 4.89 -13.88 -2.81
N GLN A 308 4.25 -12.72 -2.73
CA GLN A 308 3.51 -12.15 -3.86
C GLN A 308 4.44 -11.72 -5.00
N ARG A 309 5.67 -11.29 -4.71
CA ARG A 309 6.71 -11.00 -5.72
C ARG A 309 7.30 -12.28 -6.33
N ALA A 310 7.32 -13.38 -5.58
CA ALA A 310 7.87 -14.67 -6.02
C ALA A 310 6.86 -15.58 -6.77
N LEU A 311 5.57 -15.24 -6.80
CA LEU A 311 4.54 -16.01 -7.50
C LEU A 311 4.29 -15.44 -8.91
N PRO A 312 4.20 -16.28 -9.96
CA PRO A 312 3.89 -15.83 -11.32
C PRO A 312 2.55 -15.08 -11.39
N ASP A 313 2.57 -13.88 -11.97
CA ASP A 313 1.45 -12.95 -11.90
C ASP A 313 0.27 -13.34 -12.81
N TYR A 314 -0.67 -14.08 -12.24
CA TYR A 314 -1.93 -14.47 -12.89
C TYR A 314 -2.99 -13.36 -12.87
N THR A 315 -2.72 -12.24 -12.21
CA THR A 315 -3.61 -11.07 -12.08
C THR A 315 -3.16 -9.87 -12.91
N GLY A 316 -1.89 -9.79 -13.29
CA GLY A 316 -1.29 -8.71 -14.07
C GLY A 316 -2.08 -8.37 -15.33
N SER A 317 -2.54 -9.38 -16.08
CA SER A 317 -3.37 -9.16 -17.30
C SER A 317 -4.74 -8.47 -17.08
N LEU A 318 -5.20 -8.34 -15.84
CA LEU A 318 -6.36 -7.55 -15.42
C LEU A 318 -5.94 -6.21 -14.80
N GLN A 319 -4.86 -6.19 -14.01
CA GLN A 319 -4.25 -4.98 -13.47
C GLN A 319 -3.82 -4.03 -14.61
N GLU A 320 -3.07 -4.57 -15.57
CA GLU A 320 -2.55 -3.89 -16.77
C GLU A 320 -3.66 -3.34 -17.67
N ARG A 321 -4.90 -3.89 -17.62
CA ARG A 321 -6.06 -3.32 -18.32
C ARG A 321 -6.72 -2.15 -17.58
N VAL A 322 -6.53 -2.06 -16.25
CA VAL A 322 -6.92 -0.91 -15.45
C VAL A 322 -5.86 0.19 -15.59
N ASP A 323 -4.58 -0.18 -15.54
CA ASP A 323 -3.44 0.73 -15.70
C ASP A 323 -3.29 1.24 -17.15
N ALA A 324 -3.75 0.48 -18.15
CA ALA A 324 -3.84 0.91 -19.56
C ALA A 324 -5.08 1.76 -19.87
N SER A 325 -5.97 2.04 -18.92
CA SER A 325 -7.00 3.05 -19.12
C SER A 325 -6.35 4.44 -19.06
N GLY A 326 -6.41 5.20 -20.17
CA GLY A 326 -5.70 6.48 -20.29
C GLY A 326 -6.05 7.49 -19.18
N THR A 327 -7.29 7.45 -18.70
CA THR A 327 -7.79 8.23 -17.56
C THR A 327 -7.12 7.93 -16.22
N VAL A 328 -6.49 6.76 -16.06
CA VAL A 328 -5.73 6.42 -14.85
C VAL A 328 -4.29 6.90 -14.98
N ARG A 329 -3.65 6.80 -16.15
CA ARG A 329 -2.34 7.41 -16.40
C ARG A 329 -2.38 8.94 -16.24
N GLU A 330 -3.42 9.60 -16.74
CA GLU A 330 -3.62 11.05 -16.60
C GLU A 330 -3.95 11.49 -15.16
N ALA A 331 -4.41 10.57 -14.30
CA ALA A 331 -4.68 10.80 -12.88
C ALA A 331 -3.53 10.33 -11.94
N LEU A 332 -2.55 9.60 -12.46
CA LEU A 332 -1.33 9.16 -11.76
C LEU A 332 -0.11 10.03 -12.08
N ASP A 333 -0.21 10.92 -13.06
CA ASP A 333 0.77 11.96 -13.34
C ASP A 333 0.67 13.04 -12.24
N LEU A 334 1.65 13.09 -11.33
CA LEU A 334 1.60 13.84 -10.05
C LEU A 334 1.51 15.38 -10.19
N GLY A 335 1.63 15.91 -11.41
CA GLY A 335 1.35 17.32 -11.75
C GLY A 335 0.02 17.56 -12.49
N GLY A 336 -0.93 16.61 -12.42
CA GLY A 336 -2.11 16.56 -13.29
C GLY A 336 -3.41 17.19 -12.78
N ILE A 337 -3.65 17.22 -11.46
CA ILE A 337 -5.01 17.48 -10.93
C ILE A 337 -5.38 18.96 -10.99
N VAL A 338 -6.31 19.31 -11.89
CA VAL A 338 -6.95 20.63 -11.94
C VAL A 338 -8.02 20.75 -10.86
N THR A 339 -7.87 21.73 -9.98
CA THR A 339 -8.83 22.14 -8.95
C THR A 339 -9.29 23.57 -9.21
N ASP A 340 -10.35 24.04 -8.53
CA ASP A 340 -10.82 25.43 -8.69
C ASP A 340 -9.80 26.48 -8.23
N GLU A 341 -8.86 26.09 -7.36
CA GLU A 341 -7.76 26.92 -6.88
C GLU A 341 -6.63 27.02 -7.90
N ASN A 342 -6.15 25.88 -8.43
CA ASN A 342 -4.95 25.83 -9.27
C ASN A 342 -5.23 25.90 -10.79
N ARG A 343 -6.50 25.99 -11.21
CA ARG A 343 -6.89 26.14 -12.63
C ARG A 343 -6.30 27.39 -13.31
N GLY A 344 -5.92 28.39 -12.53
CA GLY A 344 -5.33 29.62 -13.04
C GLY A 344 -3.89 29.43 -13.54
N LEU A 345 -3.13 28.49 -12.95
CA LEU A 345 -1.69 28.33 -13.20
C LEU A 345 -1.37 28.09 -14.69
N SER A 346 -2.24 27.38 -15.41
CA SER A 346 -2.10 27.14 -16.86
C SER A 346 -2.42 28.34 -17.75
N ARG A 347 -2.61 29.55 -17.20
CA ARG A 347 -2.60 30.80 -17.97
C ARG A 347 -1.19 31.35 -18.19
N CYS A 348 -0.26 30.99 -17.32
CA CYS A 348 1.14 31.41 -17.44
C CYS A 348 1.94 30.43 -18.30
N SER A 349 2.90 30.98 -19.01
CA SER A 349 3.91 30.23 -19.77
C SER A 349 5.09 29.85 -18.87
N ASN A 350 5.94 28.93 -19.35
CA ASN A 350 7.13 28.51 -18.60
C ASN A 350 8.28 29.50 -18.85
N GLY A 351 8.70 30.23 -17.83
CA GLY A 351 9.84 31.14 -17.92
C GLY A 351 9.56 32.39 -18.76
N ALA A 352 8.42 33.04 -18.54
CA ALA A 352 8.11 34.31 -19.18
C ALA A 352 9.13 35.40 -18.79
N SER A 353 9.43 36.32 -19.70
CA SER A 353 10.27 37.51 -19.45
C SER A 353 9.45 38.77 -19.08
N GLU A 354 8.13 38.62 -18.95
CA GLU A 354 7.17 39.68 -18.59
C GLU A 354 6.17 39.10 -17.58
N LEU A 355 5.62 39.92 -16.68
CA LEU A 355 4.67 39.46 -15.67
C LEU A 355 3.32 39.04 -16.28
N GLU A 356 2.91 37.80 -16.03
CA GLU A 356 1.62 37.23 -16.43
C GLU A 356 0.60 37.25 -15.25
N ASP A 357 -0.59 36.68 -15.42
CA ASP A 357 -1.58 36.47 -14.34
C ASP A 357 -2.05 35.01 -14.37
N CYS A 358 -1.55 34.21 -13.41
CA CYS A 358 -1.94 32.82 -13.20
C CYS A 358 -2.97 32.65 -12.06
N GLY A 359 -3.55 33.73 -11.55
CA GLY A 359 -4.54 33.70 -10.47
C GLY A 359 -3.93 33.52 -9.08
N PRO A 360 -4.74 33.35 -8.03
CA PRO A 360 -4.25 33.29 -6.65
C PRO A 360 -3.31 32.10 -6.45
N ALA A 361 -2.26 32.30 -5.64
CA ALA A 361 -1.36 31.22 -5.25
C ALA A 361 -2.13 30.10 -4.50
N PRO A 362 -1.96 28.81 -4.88
CA PRO A 362 -2.54 27.71 -4.12
C PRO A 362 -1.96 27.66 -2.71
N ALA A 363 -2.77 27.31 -1.70
CA ALA A 363 -2.24 27.19 -0.35
C ALA A 363 -1.26 26.01 -0.21
N LEU A 364 -0.18 26.24 0.54
CA LEU A 364 0.75 25.21 0.99
C LEU A 364 0.00 24.22 1.90
N ARG A 365 0.03 22.93 1.55
CA ARG A 365 -0.78 21.87 2.17
C ARG A 365 0.02 20.61 2.41
N GLY A 366 -0.37 19.87 3.46
CA GLY A 366 0.23 18.58 3.78
C GLY A 366 1.72 18.65 4.10
N ILE A 367 2.22 19.83 4.50
CA ILE A 367 3.59 20.03 4.96
C ILE A 367 3.75 19.32 6.30
N ASP A 368 4.69 18.38 6.37
CA ASP A 368 4.94 17.54 7.52
C ASP A 368 5.69 18.29 8.64
N THR A 369 6.62 19.16 8.25
CA THR A 369 7.47 19.95 9.17
C THR A 369 7.97 21.21 8.47
N TRP A 370 8.15 22.27 9.26
CA TRP A 370 8.79 23.51 8.85
C TRP A 370 10.11 23.67 9.59
N PHE A 371 11.08 24.33 8.95
CA PHE A 371 12.31 24.79 9.57
C PHE A 371 12.73 26.13 8.94
N ASN A 372 13.70 26.81 9.54
CA ASN A 372 14.05 28.20 9.24
C ASN A 372 12.88 29.19 9.43
N THR A 373 11.86 28.83 10.23
CA THR A 373 10.77 29.73 10.65
C THR A 373 10.83 30.01 12.15
N PRO A 374 10.25 31.11 12.65
CA PRO A 374 10.23 31.43 14.08
C PRO A 374 9.56 30.33 14.93
N GLY A 375 10.38 29.48 15.55
CA GLY A 375 9.91 28.37 16.38
C GLY A 375 9.30 27.21 15.59
N ASP A 376 9.79 26.97 14.35
CA ASP A 376 9.38 25.89 13.45
C ASP A 376 7.85 25.88 13.16
N GLN A 377 7.25 27.07 13.19
CA GLN A 377 5.82 27.26 12.93
C GLN A 377 5.52 27.31 11.43
N PRO A 378 4.36 26.80 10.98
CA PRO A 378 3.93 26.92 9.59
C PRO A 378 3.73 28.37 9.15
N LEU A 379 4.14 28.68 7.91
CA LEU A 379 3.74 29.91 7.23
C LEU A 379 2.45 29.69 6.44
N VAL A 380 1.59 30.71 6.41
CA VAL A 380 0.36 30.77 5.61
C VAL A 380 0.51 31.90 4.60
N LEU A 381 0.27 31.64 3.32
CA LEU A 381 0.46 32.66 2.26
C LEU A 381 -0.43 33.90 2.44
N ASP A 382 -1.61 33.75 3.05
CA ASP A 382 -2.48 34.88 3.40
C ASP A 382 -1.88 35.83 4.44
N ASP A 383 -0.98 35.35 5.31
CA ASP A 383 -0.27 36.17 6.29
C ASP A 383 0.94 36.91 5.66
N LEU A 384 1.30 36.58 4.41
CA LEU A 384 2.39 37.20 3.66
C LEU A 384 1.91 38.25 2.64
N ARG A 385 0.59 38.53 2.56
CA ARG A 385 0.04 39.59 1.68
C ARG A 385 0.73 40.93 2.01
N GLY A 386 1.12 41.66 0.97
CA GLY A 386 1.99 42.84 1.06
C GLY A 386 3.46 42.56 0.67
N LYS A 387 3.95 41.33 0.88
CA LYS A 387 5.28 40.90 0.41
C LYS A 387 5.22 40.30 -1.00
N VAL A 388 6.34 40.39 -1.72
CA VAL A 388 6.59 39.52 -2.88
C VAL A 388 7.09 38.18 -2.35
N VAL A 389 6.54 37.07 -2.83
CA VAL A 389 6.88 35.72 -2.35
C VAL A 389 7.37 34.84 -3.51
N LEU A 390 8.49 34.15 -3.33
CA LEU A 390 8.98 33.12 -4.23
C LEU A 390 8.78 31.75 -3.57
N VAL A 391 8.02 30.87 -4.21
CA VAL A 391 7.92 29.45 -3.83
C VAL A 391 8.87 28.66 -4.72
N ASP A 392 9.88 28.04 -4.12
CA ASP A 392 10.97 27.32 -4.79
C ASP A 392 10.89 25.82 -4.42
N PHE A 393 10.58 24.97 -5.39
CA PHE A 393 10.51 23.51 -5.23
C PHE A 393 11.87 22.89 -5.48
N TRP A 394 12.40 22.20 -4.47
CA TRP A 394 13.74 21.62 -4.51
C TRP A 394 13.81 20.24 -3.83
N ALA A 395 14.90 19.54 -4.09
CA ALA A 395 15.31 18.30 -3.41
C ALA A 395 16.83 18.36 -3.20
N TYR A 396 17.33 18.01 -2.01
CA TYR A 396 18.73 18.31 -1.67
C TYR A 396 19.74 17.48 -2.48
N SER A 397 19.38 16.30 -2.97
CA SER A 397 20.27 15.46 -3.80
C SER A 397 20.21 15.76 -5.30
N CYS A 398 19.34 16.68 -5.75
CA CYS A 398 19.20 17.07 -7.14
C CYS A 398 20.26 18.11 -7.54
N ILE A 399 21.18 17.78 -8.46
CA ILE A 399 22.24 18.70 -8.91
C ILE A 399 21.70 20.02 -9.47
N ASN A 400 20.60 19.97 -10.23
CA ASN A 400 19.97 21.17 -10.81
C ASN A 400 19.47 22.12 -9.70
N CYS A 401 18.99 21.57 -8.58
CA CYS A 401 18.63 22.37 -7.41
C CYS A 401 19.88 22.94 -6.73
N GLN A 402 20.94 22.14 -6.57
CA GLN A 402 22.19 22.61 -5.95
C GLN A 402 22.85 23.76 -6.73
N ARG A 403 22.75 23.78 -8.07
CA ARG A 403 23.20 24.91 -8.91
C ARG A 403 22.26 26.12 -8.87
N ALA A 404 20.94 25.92 -8.76
CA ALA A 404 19.97 27.01 -8.69
C ALA A 404 19.90 27.72 -7.31
N ILE A 405 20.05 26.99 -6.20
CA ILE A 405 19.90 27.50 -4.83
C ILE A 405 20.84 28.68 -4.51
N PRO A 406 22.11 28.75 -4.96
CA PRO A 406 22.96 29.93 -4.83
C PRO A 406 22.33 31.24 -5.34
N HIS A 407 21.57 31.20 -6.45
CA HIS A 407 20.84 32.37 -6.95
C HIS A 407 19.68 32.74 -6.01
N VAL A 408 18.92 31.74 -5.54
CA VAL A 408 17.79 31.94 -4.60
C VAL A 408 18.27 32.51 -3.26
N ASN A 409 19.39 32.00 -2.72
CA ASN A 409 20.06 32.51 -1.53
C ASN A 409 20.48 33.99 -1.71
N ALA A 410 21.07 34.32 -2.86
CA ALA A 410 21.47 35.68 -3.17
C ALA A 410 20.27 36.64 -3.26
N TRP A 411 19.18 36.23 -3.91
CA TRP A 411 17.94 37.00 -3.95
C TRP A 411 17.33 37.20 -2.57
N TYR A 412 17.29 36.14 -1.74
CA TYR A 412 16.75 36.25 -0.39
C TYR A 412 17.56 37.25 0.45
N GLU A 413 18.89 37.10 0.51
CA GLU A 413 19.74 38.01 1.26
C GLU A 413 19.65 39.45 0.73
N GLN A 414 19.55 39.62 -0.59
CA GLN A 414 19.55 40.94 -1.22
C GLN A 414 18.22 41.69 -1.07
N TYR A 415 17.08 40.99 -1.00
CA TYR A 415 15.74 41.58 -1.11
C TYR A 415 14.83 41.42 0.13
N LYS A 416 15.11 40.50 1.06
CA LYS A 416 14.21 40.20 2.21
C LYS A 416 13.79 41.43 3.02
N ASP A 417 14.69 42.39 3.22
CA ASP A 417 14.50 43.62 4.00
C ASP A 417 14.13 44.86 3.12
N VAL A 418 13.81 44.67 1.84
CA VAL A 418 13.57 45.77 0.89
C VAL A 418 12.08 46.12 0.79
N GLY A 419 11.72 47.34 1.20
CA GLY A 419 10.35 47.84 1.11
C GLY A 419 9.43 47.17 2.14
N GLU A 420 8.33 46.58 1.67
CA GLU A 420 7.47 45.70 2.50
C GLU A 420 8.06 44.28 2.65
N GLY A 421 9.08 43.95 1.84
CA GLY A 421 9.89 42.75 1.94
C GLY A 421 9.69 41.73 0.81
N PHE A 422 10.69 40.87 0.67
CA PHE A 422 10.68 39.66 -0.14
C PHE A 422 10.68 38.44 0.79
N GLU A 423 9.99 37.36 0.44
CA GLU A 423 10.04 36.10 1.17
C GLU A 423 10.32 34.95 0.21
N VAL A 424 11.17 34.01 0.60
CA VAL A 424 11.35 32.74 -0.11
C VAL A 424 10.77 31.62 0.76
N ILE A 425 10.03 30.71 0.14
CA ILE A 425 9.59 29.47 0.76
C ILE A 425 10.14 28.32 -0.08
N GLY A 426 11.18 27.65 0.44
CA GLY A 426 11.71 26.43 -0.15
C GLY A 426 10.75 25.28 0.15
N VAL A 427 9.97 24.81 -0.83
CA VAL A 427 9.18 23.60 -0.69
C VAL A 427 10.06 22.41 -1.03
N HIS A 428 10.60 21.76 0.00
CA HIS A 428 11.38 20.55 -0.17
C HIS A 428 10.42 19.38 -0.42
N THR A 429 10.27 18.98 -1.68
CA THR A 429 9.53 17.80 -2.08
C THR A 429 10.53 16.69 -2.41
N PRO A 430 10.53 15.55 -1.70
CA PRO A 430 11.55 14.52 -1.87
C PRO A 430 11.40 13.77 -3.20
N GLU A 431 12.51 13.47 -3.85
CA GLU A 431 12.56 12.52 -4.96
C GLU A 431 12.75 11.08 -4.46
N PHE A 432 13.60 10.90 -3.45
CA PHE A 432 13.93 9.60 -2.85
C PHE A 432 13.40 9.46 -1.42
N ALA A 433 13.24 8.22 -0.95
CA ALA A 433 12.72 7.96 0.40
C ALA A 433 13.65 8.48 1.51
N PHE A 434 14.97 8.52 1.27
CA PHE A 434 15.92 9.07 2.25
C PHE A 434 15.78 10.59 2.43
N GLU A 435 15.19 11.30 1.45
CA GLU A 435 14.93 12.75 1.53
C GLU A 435 13.65 13.08 2.32
N ARG A 436 12.89 12.05 2.75
CA ARG A 436 11.77 12.22 3.69
C ARG A 436 12.22 12.44 5.12
N GLU A 437 13.46 12.09 5.44
CA GLU A 437 13.97 12.15 6.80
C GLU A 437 14.44 13.58 7.10
N THR A 438 13.69 14.33 7.92
CA THR A 438 13.91 15.76 8.18
C THR A 438 15.36 16.11 8.53
N ARG A 439 16.06 15.26 9.28
CA ARG A 439 17.48 15.46 9.64
C ARG A 439 18.41 15.51 8.41
N ASN A 440 18.07 14.80 7.34
CA ASN A 440 18.85 14.75 6.12
C ASN A 440 18.61 16.03 5.30
N VAL A 441 17.35 16.48 5.25
CA VAL A 441 16.98 17.73 4.59
C VAL A 441 17.57 18.95 5.30
N VAL A 442 17.55 18.99 6.63
CA VAL A 442 18.21 20.06 7.41
C VAL A 442 19.71 20.09 7.13
N ALA A 443 20.39 18.94 7.12
CA ALA A 443 21.82 18.89 6.78
C ALA A 443 22.09 19.39 5.34
N GLY A 444 21.28 18.96 4.36
CA GLY A 444 21.39 19.44 2.98
C GLY A 444 21.07 20.94 2.82
N ALA A 445 20.13 21.46 3.61
CA ALA A 445 19.83 22.90 3.66
C ALA A 445 21.00 23.70 4.24
N ASP A 446 21.59 23.22 5.34
CA ASP A 446 22.78 23.82 5.96
C ASP A 446 23.99 23.82 5.00
N ASP A 447 24.27 22.68 4.34
CA ASP A 447 25.36 22.53 3.36
C ASP A 447 25.19 23.45 2.14
N LEU A 448 23.95 23.71 1.73
CA LEU A 448 23.59 24.61 0.62
C LEU A 448 23.36 26.07 1.06
N GLY A 449 23.58 26.40 2.34
CA GLY A 449 23.43 27.76 2.87
C GLY A 449 21.99 28.30 2.89
N VAL A 450 20.99 27.41 2.83
CA VAL A 450 19.56 27.76 2.81
C VAL A 450 19.13 28.30 4.17
N THR A 451 18.89 29.61 4.25
CA THR A 451 18.48 30.31 5.48
C THR A 451 17.04 30.81 5.44
N TYR A 452 16.39 30.78 4.28
CA TYR A 452 14.97 31.08 4.13
C TYR A 452 14.08 29.95 4.67
N PRO A 453 12.80 30.23 5.01
CA PRO A 453 11.80 29.24 5.39
C PRO A 453 11.75 28.02 4.47
N VAL A 454 11.76 26.82 5.05
CA VAL A 454 11.63 25.55 4.33
C VAL A 454 10.41 24.77 4.80
N ALA A 455 9.62 24.29 3.83
CA ALA A 455 8.42 23.49 4.02
C ALA A 455 8.67 22.08 3.49
N GLN A 456 8.67 21.07 4.37
CA GLN A 456 8.90 19.68 3.97
C GLN A 456 7.59 19.01 3.49
N ASP A 457 7.46 18.74 2.20
CA ASP A 457 6.27 18.16 1.55
C ASP A 457 6.47 16.66 1.25
N ASN A 458 6.57 15.81 2.28
CA ASN A 458 6.81 14.37 2.07
C ASN A 458 5.60 13.63 1.48
N SER A 459 4.45 14.29 1.41
CA SER A 459 3.20 13.77 0.85
C SER A 459 2.92 14.21 -0.59
N TYR A 460 3.76 15.06 -1.19
CA TYR A 460 3.53 15.73 -2.49
C TYR A 460 2.23 16.54 -2.54
N ALA A 461 1.68 16.94 -1.39
CA ALA A 461 0.40 17.63 -1.31
C ALA A 461 0.50 19.07 -1.80
N THR A 462 1.62 19.75 -1.54
CA THR A 462 1.89 21.09 -2.07
C THR A 462 2.34 21.00 -3.53
N TRP A 463 3.24 20.07 -3.87
CA TRP A 463 3.65 19.76 -5.24
C TRP A 463 2.45 19.55 -6.19
N THR A 464 1.51 18.69 -5.78
CA THR A 464 0.30 18.40 -6.57
C THR A 464 -0.66 19.60 -6.60
N ALA A 465 -0.79 20.36 -5.51
CA ALA A 465 -1.60 21.58 -5.48
C ALA A 465 -1.09 22.64 -6.46
N TYR A 466 0.23 22.82 -6.55
CA TYR A 466 0.90 23.71 -7.51
C TYR A 466 1.00 23.12 -8.92
N ARG A 467 0.58 21.87 -9.12
CA ARG A 467 0.68 21.12 -10.39
C ARG A 467 2.11 21.02 -10.92
N ASN A 468 3.09 21.02 -10.02
CA ASN A 468 4.50 20.93 -10.38
C ASN A 468 4.84 19.56 -10.98
N ARG A 469 5.93 19.51 -11.75
CA ARG A 469 6.42 18.35 -12.49
C ARG A 469 7.95 18.23 -12.50
N TYR A 470 8.68 19.24 -12.01
CA TYR A 470 10.12 19.37 -12.21
C TYR A 470 10.85 19.86 -10.95
N TRP A 471 12.12 19.49 -10.86
CA TRP A 471 13.10 20.01 -9.91
C TRP A 471 14.26 20.68 -10.68
N PRO A 472 14.64 21.94 -10.38
CA PRO A 472 13.90 22.89 -9.54
C PRO A 472 12.61 23.38 -10.24
N ALA A 473 11.73 24.04 -9.49
CA ALA A 473 10.62 24.80 -10.05
C ALA A 473 10.23 25.99 -9.17
N GLN A 474 9.94 27.14 -9.78
CA GLN A 474 9.73 28.42 -9.12
C GLN A 474 8.38 29.02 -9.48
N TYR A 475 7.70 29.56 -8.48
CA TYR A 475 6.43 30.27 -8.62
C TYR A 475 6.54 31.62 -7.90
N LEU A 476 6.55 32.70 -8.67
CA LEU A 476 6.66 34.06 -8.15
C LEU A 476 5.27 34.65 -7.93
N ILE A 477 5.06 35.22 -6.75
CA ILE A 477 3.78 35.63 -6.21
C ILE A 477 3.89 37.11 -5.80
N ASP A 478 2.93 37.94 -6.21
CA ASP A 478 2.92 39.38 -5.89
C ASP A 478 2.36 39.72 -4.50
N ALA A 479 2.33 41.01 -4.15
CA ALA A 479 1.82 41.48 -2.87
C ALA A 479 0.32 41.22 -2.65
N ASP A 480 -0.48 41.18 -3.72
CA ASP A 480 -1.87 40.72 -3.68
C ASP A 480 -1.98 39.19 -3.61
N GLY A 481 -0.85 38.48 -3.71
CA GLY A 481 -0.65 37.04 -3.74
C GLY A 481 -1.34 36.31 -4.89
N THR A 482 -1.27 36.93 -6.06
CA THR A 482 -1.49 36.33 -7.38
C THR A 482 -0.17 35.77 -7.87
N VAL A 483 -0.17 34.59 -8.50
CA VAL A 483 1.02 34.06 -9.19
C VAL A 483 1.21 34.85 -10.49
N ARG A 484 2.42 35.37 -10.70
CA ARG A 484 2.75 36.27 -11.81
C ARG A 484 3.83 35.73 -12.75
N HIS A 485 4.55 34.71 -12.33
CA HIS A 485 5.55 34.00 -13.14
C HIS A 485 5.69 32.57 -12.63
N ILE A 486 5.87 31.62 -13.56
CA ILE A 486 6.10 30.20 -13.28
C ILE A 486 7.30 29.77 -14.09
N ARG A 487 8.22 29.05 -13.46
CA ARG A 487 9.45 28.59 -14.11
C ARG A 487 9.81 27.18 -13.70
N PHE A 488 9.99 26.31 -14.68
CA PHE A 488 10.34 24.90 -14.52
C PHE A 488 11.73 24.63 -15.07
N GLY A 489 12.57 23.98 -14.27
CA GLY A 489 13.97 23.70 -14.60
C GLY A 489 14.94 24.83 -14.24
N GLU A 490 16.20 24.56 -14.50
CA GLU A 490 17.37 25.39 -14.16
C GLU A 490 17.56 26.59 -15.12
N GLY A 491 18.40 27.58 -14.77
CA GLY A 491 18.79 28.72 -15.61
C GLY A 491 17.97 29.99 -15.39
N GLY A 492 17.89 30.88 -16.38
CA GLY A 492 16.90 31.98 -16.48
C GLY A 492 16.79 32.87 -15.24
N TYR A 493 17.91 33.06 -14.55
CA TYR A 493 18.00 33.77 -13.29
C TYR A 493 17.84 35.29 -13.49
N GLU A 494 18.40 35.84 -14.57
CA GLU A 494 18.29 37.28 -14.90
C GLU A 494 16.83 37.69 -15.12
N ASP A 495 16.06 36.94 -15.93
CA ASP A 495 14.63 37.20 -16.15
C ASP A 495 13.84 37.14 -14.85
N THR A 496 14.04 36.07 -14.07
CA THR A 496 13.31 35.84 -12.81
C THR A 496 13.64 36.91 -11.77
N GLU A 497 14.90 37.34 -11.67
CA GLU A 497 15.30 38.46 -10.81
C GLU A 497 14.74 39.80 -11.29
N GLY A 498 14.68 40.04 -12.61
CA GLY A 498 14.01 41.19 -13.20
C GLY A 498 12.56 41.31 -12.76
N LEU A 499 11.82 40.20 -12.80
CA LEU A 499 10.41 40.13 -12.37
C LEU A 499 10.25 40.27 -10.84
N ILE A 500 11.16 39.72 -10.03
CA ILE A 500 11.19 39.96 -8.57
C ILE A 500 11.34 41.46 -8.29
N ARG A 501 12.26 42.13 -8.99
CA ARG A 501 12.54 43.56 -8.84
C ARG A 501 11.36 44.44 -9.30
N GLU A 502 10.68 44.05 -10.37
CA GLU A 502 9.45 44.72 -10.84
C GLU A 502 8.33 44.61 -9.79
N LEU A 503 8.05 43.41 -9.28
CA LEU A 503 7.02 43.22 -8.25
C LEU A 503 7.34 43.93 -6.93
N LEU A 504 8.62 44.05 -6.54
CA LEU A 504 9.00 44.83 -5.35
C LEU A 504 8.75 46.33 -5.54
N ALA A 505 8.91 46.84 -6.77
CA ALA A 505 8.60 48.24 -7.10
C ALA A 505 7.09 48.50 -7.19
N ASP A 506 6.30 47.54 -7.68
CA ASP A 506 4.84 47.59 -7.67
C ASP A 506 4.27 47.54 -6.25
N ALA A 507 4.81 46.65 -5.40
CA ALA A 507 4.39 46.51 -4.00
C ALA A 507 4.70 47.75 -3.16
N ASN A 508 5.82 48.44 -3.42
CA ASN A 508 6.22 49.66 -2.72
C ASN A 508 6.68 50.76 -3.70
N PRO A 509 5.75 51.54 -4.28
CA PRO A 509 6.06 52.57 -5.28
C PRO A 509 7.02 53.64 -4.76
N GLY A 510 8.25 53.61 -5.29
CA GLY A 510 9.35 54.51 -4.89
C GLY A 510 10.41 53.87 -3.99
N VAL A 511 10.33 52.56 -3.72
CA VAL A 511 11.41 51.81 -3.08
C VAL A 511 12.72 51.95 -3.86
N THR A 512 13.83 52.11 -3.14
CA THR A 512 15.17 52.11 -3.75
C THR A 512 15.72 50.69 -3.74
N LEU A 513 15.67 50.03 -4.89
CA LEU A 513 16.23 48.69 -5.06
C LEU A 513 17.78 48.73 -5.06
N PRO A 514 18.45 47.72 -4.50
CA PRO A 514 19.90 47.53 -4.67
C PRO A 514 20.24 47.20 -6.15
N ALA A 515 21.53 47.00 -6.43
CA ALA A 515 21.93 46.38 -7.71
C ALA A 515 21.34 44.96 -7.83
N ALA A 516 21.27 44.44 -9.06
CA ALA A 516 20.95 43.02 -9.26
C ALA A 516 22.08 42.15 -8.71
N THR A 517 21.77 40.91 -8.33
CA THR A 517 22.75 39.96 -7.81
C THR A 517 23.74 39.55 -8.91
N SER A 518 24.96 39.17 -8.51
CA SER A 518 26.03 38.76 -9.41
C SER A 518 26.52 37.36 -9.05
N VAL A 519 25.63 36.38 -9.19
CA VAL A 519 25.94 34.95 -9.10
C VAL A 519 26.27 34.45 -10.49
N GLU A 520 27.32 33.65 -10.63
CA GLU A 520 27.73 33.02 -11.89
C GLU A 520 26.69 31.98 -12.32
N ASP A 521 26.15 32.11 -13.53
CA ASP A 521 25.19 31.14 -14.09
C ASP A 521 25.94 29.87 -14.53
N GLY A 522 25.89 28.85 -13.69
CA GLY A 522 26.48 27.53 -13.95
C GLY A 522 25.55 26.56 -14.69
N THR A 523 24.50 27.03 -15.35
CA THR A 523 23.54 26.16 -16.05
C THR A 523 24.21 25.47 -17.24
N PRO A 524 24.11 24.13 -17.37
CA PRO A 524 24.72 23.39 -18.48
C PRO A 524 24.29 23.85 -19.88
N ASP A 525 25.28 24.19 -20.71
CA ASP A 525 25.07 24.56 -22.11
C ASP A 525 25.01 23.31 -23.02
N GLY A 526 23.85 23.05 -23.61
CA GLY A 526 23.66 22.00 -24.61
C GLY A 526 22.89 20.78 -24.10
N ALA A 527 23.05 19.64 -24.79
CA ALA A 527 22.35 18.42 -24.46
C ALA A 527 23.27 17.45 -23.70
N THR A 528 22.97 17.21 -22.43
CA THR A 528 23.56 16.15 -21.63
C THR A 528 22.84 14.81 -21.82
N THR A 529 23.35 13.74 -21.23
CA THR A 529 22.61 12.50 -20.98
C THR A 529 21.40 12.79 -20.07
N PRO A 530 20.20 12.23 -20.34
CA PRO A 530 19.07 12.33 -19.42
C PRO A 530 19.36 11.65 -18.08
N GLU A 531 18.71 12.10 -17.01
CA GLU A 531 18.88 11.48 -15.68
C GLU A 531 18.68 9.95 -15.72
N THR A 532 19.68 9.23 -15.20
CA THR A 532 19.81 7.79 -15.35
C THR A 532 19.46 7.09 -14.04
N TYR A 533 18.17 6.81 -13.85
CA TYR A 533 17.66 6.14 -12.66
C TYR A 533 17.97 4.64 -12.62
N LEU A 534 18.41 4.16 -11.46
CA LEU A 534 18.58 2.73 -11.17
C LEU A 534 17.36 2.12 -10.43
N SER A 535 16.28 2.88 -10.25
CA SER A 535 15.04 2.35 -9.67
C SER A 535 14.18 1.66 -10.72
N VAL A 536 13.63 0.48 -10.42
CA VAL A 536 12.79 -0.33 -11.35
C VAL A 536 11.56 0.44 -11.85
N GLY A 537 11.07 1.43 -11.09
CA GLY A 537 9.92 2.25 -11.46
C GLY A 537 10.22 3.42 -12.40
N LYS A 538 11.48 3.91 -12.46
CA LYS A 538 11.89 5.07 -13.28
C LYS A 538 12.92 4.74 -14.37
N VAL A 539 13.52 3.55 -14.35
CA VAL A 539 14.58 3.14 -15.29
C VAL A 539 14.15 3.32 -16.76
N GLY A 540 14.85 4.19 -17.49
CA GLY A 540 14.54 4.52 -18.89
C GLY A 540 15.56 3.98 -19.90
N ASN A 541 16.81 3.79 -19.49
CA ASN A 541 17.97 3.65 -20.37
C ASN A 541 18.92 2.50 -19.95
N TYR A 542 18.37 1.41 -19.42
CA TYR A 542 19.15 0.20 -19.14
C TYR A 542 19.40 -0.62 -20.42
N ALA A 543 20.66 -1.01 -20.66
CA ALA A 543 21.13 -1.71 -21.86
C ALA A 543 21.91 -3.01 -21.58
N GLY A 544 21.73 -3.61 -20.40
CA GLY A 544 22.41 -4.85 -19.98
C GLY A 544 21.55 -6.12 -20.00
N GLU A 545 22.15 -7.21 -19.50
CA GLU A 545 21.46 -8.47 -19.18
C GLU A 545 21.69 -8.87 -17.71
N PRO A 546 20.74 -9.57 -17.04
CA PRO A 546 19.40 -9.94 -17.51
C PRO A 546 18.42 -8.73 -17.54
N ARG A 547 17.15 -8.98 -17.86
CA ARG A 547 16.10 -7.95 -17.83
C ARG A 547 16.05 -7.26 -16.46
N TYR A 548 16.12 -5.93 -16.45
CA TYR A 548 15.95 -5.12 -15.25
C TYR A 548 14.61 -5.43 -14.55
N ALA A 549 14.69 -5.84 -13.29
CA ALA A 549 13.56 -6.24 -12.45
C ALA A 549 13.97 -6.17 -10.97
N ALA A 550 13.00 -6.12 -10.06
CA ALA A 550 13.28 -6.01 -8.63
C ALA A 550 13.76 -7.33 -8.01
N GLY A 551 14.70 -7.24 -7.07
CA GLY A 551 15.30 -8.36 -6.35
C GLY A 551 16.76 -8.64 -6.72
N GLU A 552 17.40 -9.49 -5.92
CA GLU A 552 18.79 -9.95 -6.09
C GLU A 552 18.98 -10.72 -7.41
N GLN A 553 19.86 -10.20 -8.27
CA GLN A 553 20.19 -10.77 -9.58
C GLN A 553 21.68 -10.58 -9.89
N ALA A 554 22.26 -11.53 -10.62
CA ALA A 554 23.60 -11.40 -11.19
C ALA A 554 23.51 -10.78 -12.60
N PHE A 555 24.23 -9.70 -12.82
CA PHE A 555 24.22 -8.91 -14.05
C PHE A 555 25.56 -9.02 -14.80
N THR A 556 25.54 -8.80 -16.11
CA THR A 556 26.72 -8.79 -16.97
C THR A 556 26.88 -7.45 -17.68
N LEU A 557 28.07 -6.84 -17.58
CA LEU A 557 28.39 -5.58 -18.24
C LEU A 557 28.31 -5.72 -19.77
N THR A 558 27.64 -4.77 -20.40
CA THR A 558 27.57 -4.69 -21.86
C THR A 558 28.93 -4.21 -22.41
N GLN A 559 29.46 -4.93 -23.40
CA GLN A 559 30.70 -4.51 -24.09
C GLN A 559 30.40 -3.41 -25.11
N ASP A 560 29.50 -3.68 -26.07
CA ASP A 560 29.04 -2.70 -27.06
C ASP A 560 27.81 -1.95 -26.52
N GLN A 561 28.04 -1.01 -25.61
CA GLN A 561 26.98 -0.22 -24.97
C GLN A 561 26.64 1.04 -25.77
N ALA A 562 25.35 1.35 -25.93
CA ALA A 562 24.91 2.55 -26.63
C ALA A 562 25.10 3.82 -25.76
N SER A 563 25.35 4.97 -26.40
CA SER A 563 25.37 6.27 -25.72
C SER A 563 24.09 6.53 -24.93
N ASP A 564 24.19 7.30 -23.84
CA ASP A 564 23.09 7.64 -22.94
C ASP A 564 22.41 6.43 -22.26
N THR A 565 23.12 5.31 -22.09
CA THR A 565 22.62 4.09 -21.42
C THR A 565 23.55 3.57 -20.33
N PHE A 566 23.05 2.72 -19.45
CA PHE A 566 23.84 2.02 -18.44
C PHE A 566 23.68 0.49 -18.45
N SER A 567 24.69 -0.22 -17.96
CA SER A 567 24.64 -1.66 -17.65
C SER A 567 25.22 -1.95 -16.26
N LEU A 568 24.93 -3.13 -15.74
CA LEU A 568 25.40 -3.60 -14.42
C LEU A 568 26.26 -4.86 -14.59
N GLY A 569 27.25 -5.04 -13.72
CA GLY A 569 28.04 -6.26 -13.58
C GLY A 569 28.10 -6.73 -12.14
N GLY A 570 28.30 -8.03 -11.89
CA GLY A 570 28.30 -8.58 -10.53
C GLY A 570 26.88 -8.75 -9.97
N THR A 571 26.74 -8.92 -8.65
CA THR A 571 25.44 -9.19 -8.01
C THR A 571 24.85 -7.93 -7.39
N TRP A 572 23.58 -7.65 -7.72
CA TRP A 572 22.85 -6.47 -7.24
C TRP A 572 21.45 -6.84 -6.75
N ASP A 573 21.01 -6.26 -5.64
CA ASP A 573 19.61 -6.23 -5.22
C ASP A 573 19.00 -4.89 -5.68
N VAL A 574 18.08 -4.97 -6.64
CA VAL A 574 17.49 -3.79 -7.29
C VAL A 574 16.07 -3.58 -6.77
N ASP A 575 15.69 -2.34 -6.46
CA ASP A 575 14.38 -2.03 -5.90
C ASP A 575 13.72 -0.79 -6.55
N PHE A 576 12.72 -0.22 -5.88
CA PHE A 576 12.01 0.98 -6.35
C PHE A 576 12.71 2.28 -5.95
N GLN A 577 13.95 2.23 -5.44
CA GLN A 577 14.78 3.38 -5.06
C GLN A 577 16.10 3.39 -5.82
N GLY A 578 16.75 2.23 -6.02
CA GLY A 578 18.01 2.12 -6.76
C GLY A 578 18.50 0.69 -6.87
N ALA A 579 19.82 0.53 -7.08
CA ALA A 579 20.50 -0.76 -7.07
C ALA A 579 21.51 -0.82 -5.92
N THR A 580 21.44 -1.87 -5.09
CA THR A 580 22.36 -2.11 -3.97
C THR A 580 23.35 -3.22 -4.34
N ALA A 581 24.64 -2.96 -4.21
CA ALA A 581 25.68 -3.94 -4.47
C ALA A 581 25.63 -5.08 -3.43
N VAL A 582 25.60 -6.33 -3.89
CA VAL A 582 25.57 -7.53 -3.03
C VAL A 582 26.95 -8.20 -2.94
N SER A 583 27.81 -7.95 -3.93
CA SER A 583 29.16 -8.53 -4.03
C SER A 583 30.21 -7.48 -4.41
N ASP A 584 31.47 -7.67 -4.02
CA ASP A 584 32.55 -6.68 -4.24
C ASP A 584 33.01 -6.56 -5.72
N ASP A 585 32.56 -7.48 -6.57
CA ASP A 585 32.68 -7.41 -8.04
C ASP A 585 31.51 -6.65 -8.68
N ALA A 586 30.61 -6.05 -7.90
CA ALA A 586 29.53 -5.19 -8.40
C ALA A 586 30.09 -3.96 -9.14
N ARG A 587 29.67 -3.79 -10.38
CA ARG A 587 30.06 -2.69 -11.28
C ARG A 587 28.84 -2.03 -11.90
N VAL A 588 28.89 -0.71 -12.07
CA VAL A 588 27.95 0.05 -12.90
C VAL A 588 28.71 0.69 -14.03
N ARG A 589 28.31 0.47 -15.28
CA ARG A 589 28.90 1.15 -16.45
C ARG A 589 27.88 2.06 -17.09
N LEU A 590 28.15 3.36 -17.10
CA LEU A 590 27.38 4.39 -17.77
C LEU A 590 28.12 4.82 -19.04
N ALA A 591 27.42 4.91 -20.16
CA ALA A 591 27.90 5.59 -21.38
C ALA A 591 27.25 6.97 -21.42
N TYR A 592 28.05 8.02 -21.26
CA TYR A 592 27.57 9.37 -20.95
C TYR A 592 27.99 10.41 -22.00
N ARG A 593 27.32 11.55 -21.94
CA ARG A 593 27.59 12.78 -22.68
C ARG A 593 27.29 13.97 -21.77
N GLY A 594 28.32 14.75 -21.44
CA GLY A 594 28.23 15.85 -20.47
C GLY A 594 29.61 16.43 -20.15
N THR A 595 29.63 17.58 -19.47
CA THR A 595 30.83 18.18 -18.90
C THR A 595 31.16 17.48 -17.58
N ASP A 596 30.15 17.40 -16.72
CA ASP A 596 30.25 16.80 -15.38
C ASP A 596 29.35 15.58 -15.26
N VAL A 597 29.77 14.63 -14.43
CA VAL A 597 28.96 13.46 -14.07
C VAL A 597 28.92 13.36 -12.55
N PHE A 598 27.71 13.27 -12.02
CA PHE A 598 27.44 13.08 -10.61
C PHE A 598 26.64 11.79 -10.41
N THR A 599 26.71 11.22 -9.21
CA THR A 599 25.88 10.09 -8.83
C THR A 599 25.41 10.22 -7.40
N VAL A 600 24.16 9.83 -7.14
CA VAL A 600 23.61 9.80 -5.78
C VAL A 600 23.91 8.43 -5.18
N LEU A 601 24.67 8.43 -4.08
CA LEU A 601 25.17 7.22 -3.41
C LEU A 601 24.70 7.18 -1.96
N GLY A 602 24.46 5.96 -1.47
CA GLY A 602 24.17 5.68 -0.07
C GLY A 602 24.96 4.47 0.46
N GLY A 603 25.12 4.40 1.77
CA GLY A 603 25.91 3.38 2.46
C GLY A 603 27.20 3.96 3.05
N GLN A 604 28.21 3.11 3.23
CA GLN A 604 29.51 3.52 3.75
C GLN A 604 30.62 2.70 3.08
N GLY A 605 31.59 3.39 2.46
CA GLY A 605 32.70 2.76 1.76
C GLY A 605 33.33 3.67 0.72
N THR A 606 34.27 3.14 -0.06
CA THR A 606 34.93 3.87 -1.15
C THR A 606 34.45 3.29 -2.47
N VAL A 607 33.71 4.07 -3.25
CA VAL A 607 33.39 3.74 -4.65
C VAL A 607 34.54 4.22 -5.52
N VAL A 608 35.03 3.39 -6.45
CA VAL A 608 36.06 3.85 -7.39
C VAL A 608 35.43 4.13 -8.74
N ALA A 609 35.52 5.36 -9.21
CA ALA A 609 35.17 5.72 -10.57
C ALA A 609 36.36 5.54 -11.52
N ILE A 610 36.12 4.90 -12.67
CA ILE A 610 37.08 4.74 -13.76
C ILE A 610 36.46 5.38 -15.01
N VAL A 611 37.04 6.47 -15.48
CA VAL A 611 36.57 7.20 -16.66
C VAL A 611 37.38 6.79 -17.87
N ARG A 612 36.70 6.50 -18.97
CA ARG A 612 37.30 6.19 -20.27
C ARG A 612 36.75 7.09 -21.36
N ASP A 613 37.63 7.49 -22.28
CA ASP A 613 37.24 8.19 -23.50
C ASP A 613 36.56 7.26 -24.52
N THR A 614 36.26 7.81 -25.71
CA THR A 614 35.66 7.07 -26.83
C THR A 614 36.58 6.02 -27.46
N ASP A 615 37.90 6.11 -27.25
CA ASP A 615 38.87 5.11 -27.69
C ASP A 615 39.04 3.97 -26.66
N GLY A 616 38.48 4.14 -25.46
CA GLY A 616 38.45 3.17 -24.36
C GLY A 616 39.63 3.29 -23.38
N GLU A 617 40.51 4.28 -23.58
CA GLU A 617 41.65 4.55 -22.73
C GLU A 617 41.22 5.19 -21.41
N VAL A 618 41.89 4.86 -20.30
CA VAL A 618 41.55 5.42 -18.98
C VAL A 618 42.10 6.84 -18.89
N VAL A 619 41.21 7.82 -18.88
CA VAL A 619 41.54 9.25 -18.76
C VAL A 619 41.57 9.72 -17.31
N GLU A 620 40.72 9.16 -16.44
CA GLU A 620 40.66 9.49 -15.02
C GLU A 620 40.34 8.25 -14.17
N ARG A 621 40.85 8.23 -12.94
CA ARG A 621 40.41 7.31 -11.89
C ARG A 621 40.29 8.08 -10.58
N ARG A 622 39.13 8.01 -9.93
CA ARG A 622 38.77 8.80 -8.76
C ARG A 622 38.20 7.90 -7.66
N ASP A 623 38.73 8.02 -6.46
CA ASP A 623 38.21 7.33 -5.28
C ASP A 623 37.21 8.24 -4.57
N VAL A 624 35.96 7.79 -4.44
CA VAL A 624 34.83 8.53 -3.86
C VAL A 624 34.52 7.96 -2.48
N GLU A 625 34.88 8.68 -1.42
CA GLU A 625 34.55 8.31 -0.04
C GLU A 625 33.08 8.65 0.27
N VAL A 626 32.25 7.61 0.40
CA VAL A 626 30.82 7.74 0.73
C VAL A 626 30.61 7.48 2.22
N SER A 627 29.96 8.41 2.90
CA SER A 627 29.54 8.25 4.29
C SER A 627 28.40 9.21 4.64
N GLY A 628 27.73 8.96 5.77
CA GLY A 628 26.66 9.84 6.26
C GLY A 628 25.31 9.57 5.60
N ASN A 629 24.59 10.64 5.27
CA ASN A 629 23.29 10.55 4.59
C ASN A 629 23.50 10.32 3.08
N PRO A 630 22.62 9.58 2.39
CA PRO A 630 22.70 9.49 0.94
C PRO A 630 22.60 10.87 0.31
N THR A 631 23.50 11.16 -0.62
CA THR A 631 23.65 12.49 -1.24
C THR A 631 24.36 12.36 -2.59
N LEU A 632 24.49 13.48 -3.28
CA LEU A 632 25.18 13.62 -4.55
C LEU A 632 26.70 13.62 -4.38
N TYR A 633 27.41 12.88 -5.24
CA TYR A 633 28.87 12.85 -5.30
C TYR A 633 29.36 13.14 -6.73
N PRO A 634 30.36 14.03 -6.93
CA PRO A 634 31.01 14.22 -8.22
C PRO A 634 31.86 13.01 -8.60
N VAL A 635 31.73 12.60 -9.86
CA VAL A 635 32.46 11.49 -10.49
C VAL A 635 33.42 12.02 -11.54
N ILE A 636 32.96 12.98 -12.33
CA ILE A 636 33.72 13.77 -13.30
C ILE A 636 33.44 15.24 -13.01
N GLU A 637 34.49 16.04 -12.97
CA GLU A 637 34.43 17.52 -12.94
C GLU A 637 35.29 18.00 -14.13
N GLY A 638 34.65 18.51 -15.19
CA GLY A 638 35.27 18.75 -16.49
C GLY A 638 35.36 20.22 -16.88
N ASP A 639 36.37 20.58 -17.69
CA ASP A 639 36.50 21.92 -18.27
C ASP A 639 35.68 22.11 -19.57
N ALA A 640 35.17 21.02 -20.17
CA ALA A 640 34.44 21.04 -21.45
C ALA A 640 33.57 19.79 -21.64
N PRO A 641 32.49 19.86 -22.46
CA PRO A 641 31.65 18.71 -22.78
C PRO A 641 32.44 17.54 -23.37
N SER A 642 32.18 16.34 -22.86
CA SER A 642 32.85 15.10 -23.23
C SER A 642 31.86 13.95 -23.46
N GLU A 643 32.32 12.90 -24.13
CA GLU A 643 31.61 11.64 -24.32
C GLU A 643 32.55 10.49 -23.95
N GLY A 644 32.01 9.44 -23.32
CA GLY A 644 32.82 8.32 -22.89
C GLY A 644 32.06 7.32 -22.04
N THR A 645 32.79 6.55 -21.23
CA THR A 645 32.21 5.65 -20.24
C THR A 645 32.75 5.89 -18.83
N VAL A 646 31.85 5.84 -17.85
CA VAL A 646 32.15 5.80 -16.42
C VAL A 646 31.87 4.39 -15.94
N GLU A 647 32.86 3.74 -15.33
CA GLU A 647 32.67 2.48 -14.61
C GLU A 647 32.88 2.70 -13.11
N LEU A 648 31.83 2.48 -12.30
CA LEU A 648 31.91 2.51 -10.84
C LEU A 648 32.21 1.11 -10.29
N GLU A 649 33.27 1.00 -9.51
CA GLU A 649 33.57 -0.13 -8.62
C GLU A 649 32.85 0.11 -7.28
N VAL A 650 31.78 -0.64 -7.02
CA VAL A 650 30.88 -0.39 -5.87
C VAL A 650 31.00 -1.54 -4.84
N PRO A 651 31.53 -1.27 -3.63
CA PRO A 651 31.61 -2.25 -2.55
C PRO A 651 30.24 -2.81 -2.11
N ALA A 652 30.23 -4.05 -1.61
CA ALA A 652 28.99 -4.67 -1.12
C ALA A 652 28.34 -3.86 0.02
N GLY A 653 27.01 -3.71 -0.05
CA GLY A 653 26.20 -2.94 0.90
C GLY A 653 26.02 -1.46 0.56
N MET A 654 26.61 -0.97 -0.52
CA MET A 654 26.41 0.40 -1.02
C MET A 654 25.30 0.45 -2.08
N GLN A 655 24.53 1.54 -2.09
CA GLN A 655 23.39 1.74 -3.00
C GLN A 655 23.66 2.91 -3.96
N VAL A 656 23.38 2.68 -5.24
CA VAL A 656 23.44 3.69 -6.31
C VAL A 656 22.00 4.00 -6.73
N PHE A 657 21.60 5.27 -6.65
CA PHE A 657 20.21 5.69 -6.91
C PHE A 657 20.02 6.20 -8.34
N THR A 658 20.90 7.09 -8.79
CA THR A 658 20.81 7.78 -10.09
C THR A 658 22.19 8.30 -10.54
N PHE A 659 22.32 8.63 -11.83
CA PHE A 659 23.37 9.54 -12.33
C PHE A 659 22.73 10.78 -12.92
N THR A 660 23.31 11.93 -12.61
CA THR A 660 22.92 13.27 -13.05
C THR A 660 24.13 14.01 -13.62
N PHE A 661 23.91 15.12 -14.33
CA PHE A 661 24.90 15.67 -15.26
C PHE A 661 25.06 17.19 -15.13
N GLY A 662 26.20 17.69 -15.61
CA GLY A 662 26.49 19.10 -15.90
C GLY A 662 27.14 19.25 -17.27
#